data_AF-A0A941KFE8-F1
#
_entry.id   AF-A0A941KFE8-F1
#
_cell.length_a   1.000
_cell.length_b   1.000
_cell.length_c   1.000
_cell.angle_alpha   90.00
_cell.angle_beta   90.00
_cell.angle_gamma   90.00
#
_symmetry.space_group_name_H-M   'P 1'
#
loop_
_entity.id
_entity.type
_entity.pdbx_description
1 polymer ?
#
loop_
_entity_poly.entity_id
_entity_poly.type
_entity_poly.pdbx_seq_one_letter_code
_entity_poly.pdbx_strand_id
1 'polypeptide(L)'
;MLVCEISTKFGLYSLMTLLGQDDTLPPAAGRVLLVSTHTPDPEARDALLEFARTSPHVAKTFSKVLSLNAILAPQHPTQWKPPADELDALAIQSMLRAIFGAAPDERVDLMMESIQTPPSNTLARIMTGSDVYLYSDGLMTYGPTRFELPYPVASRIRRLYYMDFVPGLKPSLLREYGVETRAVAPAALRETLEALSTVTKADLNAEGLDGAPVFLGQYLSGLNLCTPEEEVDLYAQALNICSLLNKGNGDTVFFKPHPTFSTGLLHALKTSPRLRDFDLRILDTGPLMEEFLMHYRPAFIASVFSTGLATAREMFGIEAYSYDTLPFLQRLKPYENSNRVPAALIHYGFPEIASRRAELPLETLQTKIDLLSAGMQPKLLARTQAEKTALLALPEEPEDPIESAARARIAKLDALDHASFRQCAIRGRRVEASRLYPEVQIPAPVTVSAPAPAARPAERPLDKAERLLAEGEATEAFFISFKALRKTPGSTRHMKVLRAASETLGGLYRRQYDEIRPLHEAALAATGAATPPAATPAPAAPAPKSPPKPAPHRPAAAPEPQARGARALDKAERLLAEGQAAEAFEISYQALESTPTSSRHMKIVETAAKALGGRYRERCDRIRPQHEAAVREKKGSARRNPPNGSGRPSFWKKLRS
;
A
#
# COMPACT_ATOMS: atom_id res chain seq x y z
N MET A 1 -18.39 -20.77 2.90
CA MET A 1 -18.26 -19.57 2.04
C MET A 1 -16.82 -19.36 1.65
N LEU A 2 -16.57 -18.90 0.43
CA LEU A 2 -15.26 -18.40 -0.01
C LEU A 2 -15.36 -16.89 -0.28
N VAL A 3 -14.45 -16.09 0.27
CA VAL A 3 -14.34 -14.65 0.02
C VAL A 3 -13.11 -14.41 -0.85
N CYS A 4 -13.32 -13.89 -2.05
CA CYS A 4 -12.26 -13.60 -3.01
C CYS A 4 -12.01 -12.09 -3.05
N GLU A 5 -10.78 -11.64 -2.82
CA GLU A 5 -10.40 -10.22 -2.89
C GLU A 5 -9.67 -9.93 -4.20
N ILE A 6 -10.05 -8.84 -4.87
CA ILE A 6 -9.38 -8.30 -6.08
C ILE A 6 -8.99 -6.85 -5.85
N SER A 7 -7.92 -6.37 -6.49
CA SER A 7 -7.60 -4.93 -6.56
C SER A 7 -7.46 -4.36 -7.97
N THR A 8 -7.41 -5.20 -9.00
CA THR A 8 -7.32 -4.78 -10.41
C THR A 8 -8.33 -5.52 -11.31
N LYS A 9 -8.61 -4.99 -12.51
CA LYS A 9 -9.43 -5.70 -13.51
C LYS A 9 -8.73 -6.97 -14.04
N PHE A 10 -7.40 -6.95 -14.12
CA PHE A 10 -6.61 -8.12 -14.51
C PHE A 10 -6.62 -9.23 -13.45
N GLY A 11 -6.59 -8.84 -12.17
CA GLY A 11 -6.79 -9.72 -11.03
C GLY A 11 -8.16 -10.37 -11.03
N LEU A 12 -9.22 -9.68 -11.48
CA LEU A 12 -10.53 -10.29 -11.69
C LEU A 12 -10.53 -11.34 -12.81
N TYR A 13 -9.86 -11.09 -13.95
CA TYR A 13 -9.71 -12.10 -15.00
C TYR A 13 -8.90 -13.32 -14.50
N SER A 14 -7.80 -13.09 -13.78
CA SER A 14 -6.99 -14.14 -13.14
C SER A 14 -7.79 -14.98 -12.14
N LEU A 15 -8.58 -14.33 -11.29
CA LEU A 15 -9.46 -14.97 -10.31
C LEU A 15 -10.59 -15.77 -10.97
N MET A 16 -11.21 -15.24 -12.03
CA MET A 16 -12.26 -15.95 -12.76
C MET A 16 -11.69 -17.16 -13.52
N THR A 17 -10.47 -17.06 -14.03
CA THR A 17 -9.76 -18.17 -14.69
C THR A 17 -9.51 -19.30 -13.69
N LEU A 18 -8.88 -19.02 -12.54
CA LEU A 18 -8.54 -20.07 -11.57
C LEU A 18 -9.79 -20.69 -10.93
N LEU A 19 -10.87 -19.92 -10.73
CA LEU A 19 -12.16 -20.44 -10.24
C LEU A 19 -12.88 -21.34 -11.26
N GLY A 20 -12.53 -21.24 -12.54
CA GLY A 20 -12.99 -22.16 -13.60
C GLY A 20 -12.07 -23.39 -13.79
N GLN A 21 -10.84 -23.37 -13.27
CA GLN A 21 -9.82 -24.40 -13.51
C GLN A 21 -9.40 -25.24 -12.29
N ASP A 22 -9.66 -24.81 -11.05
CA ASP A 22 -9.35 -25.59 -9.85
C ASP A 22 -10.60 -26.22 -9.21
N ASP A 23 -10.87 -27.44 -9.64
CA ASP A 23 -11.84 -28.42 -9.14
C ASP A 23 -11.52 -28.95 -7.73
N THR A 24 -10.28 -28.77 -7.25
CA THR A 24 -9.82 -29.19 -5.92
C THR A 24 -9.96 -28.09 -4.86
N LEU A 25 -10.48 -26.91 -5.22
CA LEU A 25 -10.91 -25.91 -4.25
C LEU A 25 -12.06 -26.47 -3.38
N PRO A 26 -12.07 -26.24 -2.04
CA PRO A 26 -13.13 -26.73 -1.18
C PRO A 26 -14.52 -26.28 -1.66
N PRO A 27 -15.54 -27.19 -1.69
CA PRO A 27 -16.90 -26.84 -2.06
C PRO A 27 -17.45 -25.69 -1.21
N ALA A 28 -17.63 -24.52 -1.82
CA ALA A 28 -18.10 -23.32 -1.15
C ALA A 28 -19.62 -23.16 -1.36
N ALA A 29 -20.38 -23.22 -0.26
CA ALA A 29 -21.84 -22.98 -0.27
C ALA A 29 -22.27 -21.60 -0.84
N GLY A 30 -21.34 -20.65 -0.88
CA GLY A 30 -21.45 -19.39 -1.60
C GLY A 30 -20.08 -18.74 -1.78
N ARG A 31 -19.95 -17.89 -2.80
CA ARG A 31 -18.75 -17.09 -3.08
C ARG A 31 -19.06 -15.60 -3.02
N VAL A 32 -18.23 -14.83 -2.35
CA VAL A 32 -18.34 -13.36 -2.25
C VAL A 32 -17.13 -12.72 -2.91
N LEU A 33 -17.36 -11.79 -3.84
CA LEU A 33 -16.31 -10.96 -4.43
C LEU A 33 -16.17 -9.68 -3.60
N LEU A 34 -14.96 -9.43 -3.13
CA LEU A 34 -14.58 -8.28 -2.31
C LEU A 34 -13.64 -7.38 -3.11
N VAL A 35 -14.20 -6.33 -3.72
CA VAL A 35 -13.45 -5.38 -4.54
C VAL A 35 -12.73 -4.38 -3.63
N SER A 36 -11.40 -4.46 -3.61
CA SER A 36 -10.52 -3.39 -3.19
C SER A 36 -10.22 -2.47 -4.38
N THR A 37 -9.78 -1.25 -4.12
CA THR A 37 -9.01 -0.46 -5.08
C THR A 37 -7.92 0.33 -4.37
N HIS A 38 -6.82 0.53 -5.07
CA HIS A 38 -5.59 1.11 -4.54
C HIS A 38 -5.30 2.52 -5.09
N THR A 39 -6.18 3.07 -5.94
CA THR A 39 -6.05 4.44 -6.44
C THR A 39 -6.32 5.48 -5.32
N PRO A 40 -5.53 6.56 -5.23
CA PRO A 40 -5.83 7.70 -4.37
C PRO A 40 -6.91 8.62 -4.96
N ASP A 41 -7.28 8.44 -6.22
CA ASP A 41 -8.28 9.23 -6.95
C ASP A 41 -9.72 8.74 -6.64
N PRO A 42 -10.58 9.58 -6.03
CA PRO A 42 -11.97 9.22 -5.76
C PRO A 42 -12.81 8.96 -7.02
N GLU A 43 -12.49 9.58 -8.15
CA GLU A 43 -13.29 9.51 -9.38
C GLU A 43 -13.04 8.18 -10.12
N ALA A 44 -11.78 7.74 -10.18
CA ALA A 44 -11.41 6.43 -10.69
C ALA A 44 -11.71 5.25 -9.73
N ARG A 45 -12.12 5.52 -8.49
CA ARG A 45 -12.22 4.53 -7.40
C ARG A 45 -13.20 3.39 -7.70
N ASP A 46 -14.40 3.73 -8.16
CA ASP A 46 -15.53 2.78 -8.19
C ASP A 46 -15.68 2.06 -9.55
N ALA A 47 -14.85 2.38 -10.55
CA ALA A 47 -14.92 1.80 -11.89
C ALA A 47 -14.76 0.26 -11.92
N LEU A 48 -13.86 -0.31 -11.11
CA LEU A 48 -13.69 -1.77 -10.99
C LEU A 48 -14.89 -2.44 -10.31
N LEU A 49 -15.52 -1.76 -9.36
CA LEU A 49 -16.70 -2.24 -8.64
C LEU A 49 -17.91 -2.32 -9.57
N GLU A 50 -18.14 -1.31 -10.39
CA GLU A 50 -19.25 -1.29 -11.34
C GLU A 50 -19.03 -2.25 -12.53
N PHE A 51 -17.79 -2.42 -13.01
CA PHE A 51 -17.46 -3.48 -13.97
C PHE A 51 -17.77 -4.88 -13.39
N ALA A 52 -17.37 -5.14 -12.13
CA ALA A 52 -17.64 -6.40 -11.46
C ALA A 52 -19.16 -6.62 -11.20
N ARG A 53 -19.91 -5.57 -10.86
CA ARG A 53 -21.37 -5.65 -10.63
C ARG A 53 -22.19 -5.86 -11.90
N THR A 54 -21.78 -5.27 -13.02
CA THR A 54 -22.50 -5.34 -14.29
C THR A 54 -22.18 -6.61 -15.10
N SER A 55 -21.05 -7.27 -14.83
CA SER A 55 -20.64 -8.49 -15.53
C SER A 55 -21.55 -9.71 -15.25
N PRO A 56 -22.23 -10.28 -16.27
CA PRO A 56 -23.06 -11.48 -16.09
C PRO A 56 -22.25 -12.72 -15.68
N HIS A 57 -20.94 -12.74 -15.95
CA HIS A 57 -20.05 -13.83 -15.53
C HIS A 57 -19.74 -13.76 -14.04
N VAL A 58 -19.51 -12.55 -13.50
CA VAL A 58 -19.35 -12.35 -12.05
C VAL A 58 -20.65 -12.70 -11.31
N ALA A 59 -21.81 -12.27 -11.82
CA ALA A 59 -23.11 -12.57 -11.24
C ALA A 59 -23.48 -14.08 -11.23
N LYS A 60 -22.90 -14.88 -12.12
CA LYS A 60 -23.02 -16.36 -12.11
C LYS A 60 -22.09 -17.02 -11.09
N THR A 61 -20.90 -16.48 -10.87
CA THR A 61 -19.86 -17.08 -10.02
C THR A 61 -19.96 -16.67 -8.54
N PHE A 62 -20.49 -15.48 -8.26
CA PHE A 62 -20.53 -14.88 -6.93
C PHE A 62 -21.96 -14.49 -6.51
N SER A 63 -22.36 -14.86 -5.30
CA SER A 63 -23.66 -14.48 -4.72
C SER A 63 -23.69 -13.05 -4.18
N LYS A 64 -22.54 -12.37 -4.09
CA LYS A 64 -22.43 -10.99 -3.61
C LYS A 64 -21.16 -10.31 -4.15
N VAL A 65 -21.28 -9.05 -4.56
CA VAL A 65 -20.15 -8.17 -4.92
C VAL A 65 -20.13 -6.98 -3.95
N LEU A 66 -19.04 -6.86 -3.19
CA LEU A 66 -18.85 -5.87 -2.11
C LEU A 66 -17.68 -4.93 -2.44
N SER A 67 -17.72 -3.71 -1.91
CA SER A 67 -16.56 -2.79 -1.92
C SER A 67 -15.92 -2.75 -0.54
N LEU A 68 -14.63 -3.11 -0.46
CA LEU A 68 -13.88 -2.99 0.79
C LEU A 68 -13.62 -1.53 1.15
N ASN A 69 -13.41 -0.66 0.15
CA ASN A 69 -13.26 0.79 0.34
C ASN A 69 -14.52 1.42 0.96
N ALA A 70 -15.72 0.89 0.67
CA ALA A 70 -16.96 1.30 1.32
C ALA A 70 -17.12 0.73 2.74
N ILE A 71 -16.75 -0.55 2.95
CA ILE A 71 -16.81 -1.22 4.27
C ILE A 71 -15.89 -0.55 5.29
N LEU A 72 -14.71 -0.08 4.88
CA LEU A 72 -13.70 0.53 5.75
C LEU A 72 -13.81 2.06 5.87
N ALA A 73 -14.74 2.69 5.15
CA ALA A 73 -14.82 4.14 5.05
C ALA A 73 -14.93 4.82 6.45
N PRO A 74 -14.14 5.88 6.73
CA PRO A 74 -13.28 6.64 5.81
C PRO A 74 -11.83 6.10 5.68
N GLN A 75 -11.46 4.96 6.29
CA GLN A 75 -10.12 4.39 6.18
C GLN A 75 -9.90 3.69 4.83
N HIS A 76 -8.72 3.91 4.23
CA HIS A 76 -8.37 3.28 2.96
C HIS A 76 -7.83 1.85 3.14
N PRO A 77 -8.17 0.86 2.29
CA PRO A 77 -7.72 -0.54 2.44
C PRO A 77 -6.19 -0.71 2.54
N THR A 78 -5.42 0.02 1.73
CA THR A 78 -3.93 -0.01 1.79
C THR A 78 -3.35 0.55 3.09
N GLN A 79 -4.12 1.36 3.82
CA GLN A 79 -3.77 1.94 5.12
C GLN A 79 -4.44 1.20 6.29
N TRP A 80 -5.19 0.12 6.02
CA TRP A 80 -5.97 -0.58 7.03
C TRP A 80 -5.09 -1.44 7.93
N LYS A 81 -4.86 -0.90 9.13
CA LYS A 81 -4.06 -1.49 10.20
C LYS A 81 -4.93 -1.49 11.47
N PRO A 82 -5.78 -2.52 11.69
CA PRO A 82 -6.55 -2.63 12.91
C PRO A 82 -5.61 -2.74 14.13
N PRO A 83 -6.12 -2.46 15.35
CA PRO A 83 -5.40 -2.73 16.59
C PRO A 83 -4.88 -4.17 16.67
N ALA A 84 -3.82 -4.36 17.45
CA ALA A 84 -3.26 -5.68 17.72
C ALA A 84 -3.96 -6.41 18.90
N ASP A 85 -5.08 -5.87 19.39
CA ASP A 85 -5.89 -6.46 20.44
C ASP A 85 -6.76 -7.59 19.88
N GLU A 86 -6.84 -8.70 20.61
CA GLU A 86 -7.54 -9.93 20.17
C GLU A 86 -9.06 -9.77 20.18
N LEU A 87 -9.61 -8.94 21.09
CA LEU A 87 -11.05 -8.65 21.15
C LEU A 87 -11.47 -7.73 20.01
N ASP A 88 -10.66 -6.71 19.69
CA ASP A 88 -10.89 -5.85 18.52
C ASP A 88 -10.83 -6.69 17.22
N ALA A 89 -9.84 -7.57 17.09
CA ALA A 89 -9.72 -8.47 15.93
C ALA A 89 -10.93 -9.41 15.80
N LEU A 90 -11.40 -10.01 16.89
CA LEU A 90 -12.58 -10.89 16.90
C LEU A 90 -13.88 -10.14 16.61
N ALA A 91 -14.03 -8.91 17.10
CA ALA A 91 -15.17 -8.04 16.79
C ALA A 91 -15.20 -7.68 15.29
N ILE A 92 -14.05 -7.32 14.71
CA ILE A 92 -13.93 -7.02 13.28
C ILE A 92 -14.19 -8.30 12.44
N GLN A 93 -13.65 -9.46 12.82
CA GLN A 93 -13.97 -10.75 12.19
C GLN A 93 -15.48 -11.02 12.18
N SER A 94 -16.16 -10.74 13.29
CA SER A 94 -17.60 -10.95 13.44
C SER A 94 -18.42 -10.02 12.55
N MET A 95 -18.04 -8.74 12.47
CA MET A 95 -18.66 -7.78 11.53
C MET A 95 -18.44 -8.20 10.08
N LEU A 96 -17.22 -8.60 9.70
CA LEU A 96 -16.91 -9.04 8.34
C LEU A 96 -17.72 -10.29 7.94
N ARG A 97 -17.82 -11.31 8.81
CA ARG A 97 -18.67 -12.49 8.59
C ARG A 97 -20.13 -12.10 8.32
N ALA A 98 -20.70 -11.20 9.12
CA ALA A 98 -22.05 -10.68 8.92
C ALA A 98 -22.21 -9.87 7.62
N ILE A 99 -21.22 -9.05 7.26
CA ILE A 99 -21.20 -8.26 6.02
C ILE A 99 -21.10 -9.16 4.78
N PHE A 100 -20.32 -10.23 4.84
CA PHE A 100 -20.26 -11.25 3.78
C PHE A 100 -21.59 -12.02 3.68
N GLY A 101 -22.30 -12.20 4.81
CA GLY A 101 -23.56 -12.93 4.91
C GLY A 101 -23.36 -14.40 5.29
N ALA A 102 -22.25 -14.74 5.95
CA ALA A 102 -21.97 -16.08 6.41
C ALA A 102 -22.85 -16.45 7.62
N ALA A 103 -23.35 -17.68 7.66
CA ALA A 103 -24.10 -18.18 8.83
C ALA A 103 -23.17 -18.31 10.07
N PRO A 104 -23.71 -18.34 11.31
CA PRO A 104 -22.90 -18.30 12.54
C PRO A 104 -21.74 -19.30 12.57
N ASP A 105 -22.02 -20.55 12.20
CA ASP A 105 -21.06 -21.67 12.20
C ASP A 105 -20.42 -21.91 10.81
N GLU A 106 -20.77 -21.12 9.79
CA GLU A 106 -20.27 -21.36 8.44
C GLU A 106 -18.79 -21.01 8.33
N ARG A 107 -17.98 -21.92 7.81
CA ARG A 107 -16.58 -21.63 7.49
C ARG A 107 -16.50 -20.55 6.41
N VAL A 108 -15.69 -19.52 6.66
CA VAL A 108 -15.32 -18.50 5.67
C VAL A 108 -13.85 -18.69 5.37
N ASP A 109 -13.52 -19.04 4.12
CA ASP A 109 -12.16 -19.15 3.61
C ASP A 109 -11.82 -17.96 2.69
N LEU A 110 -10.54 -17.70 2.47
CA LEU A 110 -10.04 -16.52 1.75
C LEU A 110 -9.29 -16.89 0.46
N MET A 111 -9.53 -16.16 -0.63
CA MET A 111 -8.77 -16.19 -1.88
C MET A 111 -8.26 -14.77 -2.18
N MET A 112 -6.98 -14.49 -1.90
CA MET A 112 -6.45 -13.11 -1.84
C MET A 112 -5.34 -12.85 -2.87
N GLU A 113 -5.21 -11.61 -3.32
CA GLU A 113 -4.25 -11.20 -4.38
C GLU A 113 -2.80 -11.07 -3.89
N SER A 114 -2.54 -10.67 -2.62
CA SER A 114 -1.16 -10.50 -2.14
C SER A 114 -1.03 -10.54 -0.61
N ILE A 115 -0.58 -11.69 -0.07
CA ILE A 115 -0.26 -11.85 1.37
C ILE A 115 0.85 -10.90 1.89
N GLN A 116 1.48 -10.15 1.00
CA GLN A 116 2.60 -9.25 1.30
C GLN A 116 2.13 -7.84 1.70
N THR A 117 0.87 -7.46 1.45
CA THR A 117 0.36 -6.10 1.68
C THR A 117 -1.10 -6.08 2.16
N PRO A 118 -1.55 -5.01 2.83
CA PRO A 118 -2.98 -4.76 3.01
C PRO A 118 -3.66 -4.51 1.65
N PRO A 119 -4.95 -4.86 1.48
CA PRO A 119 -5.83 -5.42 2.52
C PRO A 119 -5.68 -6.93 2.72
N SER A 120 -5.32 -7.70 1.68
CA SER A 120 -5.08 -9.16 1.72
C SER A 120 -4.43 -9.66 3.03
N ASN A 121 -3.31 -9.06 3.45
CA ASN A 121 -2.59 -9.52 4.65
C ASN A 121 -3.24 -9.10 5.98
N THR A 122 -4.06 -8.04 5.98
CA THR A 122 -4.87 -7.63 7.13
C THR A 122 -6.10 -8.54 7.25
N LEU A 123 -6.78 -8.86 6.15
CA LEU A 123 -7.86 -9.85 6.09
C LEU A 123 -7.39 -11.22 6.62
N ALA A 124 -6.26 -11.71 6.11
CA ALA A 124 -5.68 -12.98 6.56
C ALA A 124 -5.27 -12.99 8.04
N ARG A 125 -4.93 -11.83 8.63
CA ARG A 125 -4.64 -11.69 10.08
C ARG A 125 -5.89 -11.63 10.95
N ILE A 126 -6.96 -10.96 10.49
CA ILE A 126 -8.23 -10.85 11.23
C ILE A 126 -8.98 -12.18 11.22
N MET A 127 -9.06 -12.82 10.05
CA MET A 127 -9.86 -14.01 9.82
C MET A 127 -9.06 -15.25 10.26
N THR A 128 -9.02 -15.55 11.56
CA THR A 128 -8.07 -16.52 12.14
C THR A 128 -8.38 -17.98 11.83
N GLY A 129 -9.65 -18.32 11.59
CA GLY A 129 -10.10 -19.69 11.25
C GLY A 129 -10.09 -20.05 9.76
N SER A 130 -9.84 -19.09 8.88
CA SER A 130 -9.88 -19.28 7.42
C SER A 130 -8.67 -20.04 6.89
N ASP A 131 -8.85 -20.94 5.93
CA ASP A 131 -7.77 -21.25 4.99
C ASP A 131 -7.51 -20.04 4.08
N VAL A 132 -6.25 -19.88 3.69
CA VAL A 132 -5.80 -18.80 2.81
C VAL A 132 -5.29 -19.43 1.52
N TYR A 133 -6.00 -19.15 0.44
CA TYR A 133 -5.58 -19.35 -0.93
C TYR A 133 -5.09 -18.01 -1.46
N LEU A 134 -4.02 -18.04 -2.25
CA LEU A 134 -3.41 -16.85 -2.83
C LEU A 134 -3.35 -17.00 -4.32
N TYR A 135 -3.65 -15.96 -5.07
CA TYR A 135 -3.39 -15.91 -6.51
C TYR A 135 -2.53 -14.69 -6.83
N SER A 136 -1.76 -14.73 -7.91
CA SER A 136 -0.96 -13.59 -8.34
C SER A 136 -0.97 -13.45 -9.87
N ASP A 137 -1.14 -12.21 -10.30
CA ASP A 137 -1.53 -11.78 -11.65
C ASP A 137 -0.38 -11.09 -12.42
N GLY A 138 0.88 -11.32 -12.03
CA GLY A 138 2.03 -10.73 -12.73
C GLY A 138 3.39 -11.21 -12.22
N LEU A 139 4.47 -10.68 -12.83
CA LEU A 139 5.85 -11.14 -12.61
C LEU A 139 6.37 -11.02 -11.16
N MET A 140 5.62 -10.37 -10.28
CA MET A 140 5.89 -10.26 -8.84
C MET A 140 5.96 -11.62 -8.14
N THR A 141 5.24 -12.64 -8.63
CA THR A 141 5.18 -13.99 -8.02
C THR A 141 6.53 -14.69 -7.99
N TYR A 142 7.36 -14.45 -9.00
CA TYR A 142 8.64 -15.13 -9.13
C TYR A 142 9.67 -14.68 -8.10
N GLY A 143 9.45 -13.53 -7.44
CA GLY A 143 10.29 -13.04 -6.36
C GLY A 143 9.98 -13.65 -4.99
N PRO A 144 10.83 -13.42 -3.97
CA PRO A 144 10.66 -13.99 -2.63
C PRO A 144 9.58 -13.26 -1.82
N THR A 145 9.10 -13.89 -0.76
CA THR A 145 8.23 -13.23 0.23
C THR A 145 8.96 -12.05 0.87
N ARG A 146 8.35 -10.85 0.86
CA ARG A 146 9.00 -9.60 1.33
C ARG A 146 9.45 -9.56 2.79
N PHE A 147 8.92 -10.43 3.66
CA PHE A 147 9.24 -10.50 5.09
C PHE A 147 8.74 -11.83 5.69
N GLU A 148 9.24 -12.20 6.88
CA GLU A 148 8.73 -13.37 7.60
C GLU A 148 7.25 -13.18 7.97
N LEU A 149 6.38 -14.03 7.41
CA LEU A 149 4.97 -14.08 7.73
C LEU A 149 4.75 -14.64 9.15
N PRO A 150 3.86 -14.03 9.97
CA PRO A 150 3.49 -14.59 11.27
C PRO A 150 2.97 -16.03 11.13
N TYR A 151 3.41 -16.93 12.02
CA TYR A 151 2.97 -18.34 12.03
C TYR A 151 1.44 -18.53 11.97
N PRO A 152 0.60 -17.75 12.69
CA PRO A 152 -0.86 -17.85 12.59
C PRO A 152 -1.47 -17.45 11.24
N VAL A 153 -0.68 -16.91 10.31
CA VAL A 153 -1.06 -16.69 8.91
C VAL A 153 -0.43 -17.76 8.03
N ALA A 154 0.89 -17.93 8.11
CA ALA A 154 1.65 -18.83 7.23
C ALA A 154 1.19 -20.31 7.30
N SER A 155 0.81 -20.79 8.49
CA SER A 155 0.32 -22.17 8.69
C SER A 155 -1.05 -22.48 8.06
N ARG A 156 -1.79 -21.45 7.62
CA ARG A 156 -3.10 -21.56 6.96
C ARG A 156 -3.05 -21.29 5.45
N ILE A 157 -1.89 -20.90 4.91
CA ILE A 157 -1.74 -20.77 3.46
C ILE A 157 -1.73 -22.18 2.85
N ARG A 158 -2.68 -22.47 1.97
CA ARG A 158 -2.84 -23.80 1.36
C ARG A 158 -2.18 -23.90 -0.01
N ARG A 159 -2.40 -22.90 -0.87
CA ARG A 159 -1.91 -22.89 -2.26
C ARG A 159 -1.65 -21.46 -2.75
N LEU A 160 -0.68 -21.32 -3.65
CA LEU A 160 -0.40 -20.13 -4.44
C LEU A 160 -0.66 -20.43 -5.93
N TYR A 161 -1.71 -19.83 -6.49
CA TYR A 161 -1.95 -19.78 -7.92
C TYR A 161 -1.08 -18.70 -8.56
N TYR A 162 -0.55 -18.98 -9.75
CA TYR A 162 0.22 -18.00 -10.51
C TYR A 162 -0.07 -18.14 -12.01
N MET A 163 -0.21 -17.01 -12.70
CA MET A 163 -0.29 -17.01 -14.15
C MET A 163 1.11 -17.34 -14.70
N ASP A 164 1.24 -18.36 -15.57
CA ASP A 164 2.56 -18.82 -16.04
C ASP A 164 3.09 -17.95 -17.20
N PHE A 165 3.44 -16.71 -16.88
CA PHE A 165 3.96 -15.71 -17.82
C PHE A 165 5.45 -15.86 -18.14
N VAL A 166 6.12 -16.88 -17.61
CA VAL A 166 7.49 -17.26 -17.98
C VAL A 166 7.52 -18.79 -18.01
N PRO A 167 7.08 -19.44 -19.11
CA PRO A 167 6.68 -20.85 -19.12
C PRO A 167 7.68 -21.81 -18.47
N GLY A 168 7.22 -22.55 -17.46
CA GLY A 168 8.02 -23.53 -16.73
C GLY A 168 8.97 -22.97 -15.66
N LEU A 169 9.09 -21.65 -15.53
CA LEU A 169 9.82 -21.01 -14.43
C LEU A 169 9.06 -21.21 -13.10
N LYS A 170 9.79 -21.52 -12.02
CA LYS A 170 9.20 -21.85 -10.72
C LYS A 170 9.26 -20.64 -9.78
N PRO A 171 8.11 -20.16 -9.26
CA PRO A 171 8.09 -19.02 -8.34
C PRO A 171 8.90 -19.21 -7.05
N SER A 172 9.57 -18.14 -6.57
CA SER A 172 10.19 -18.12 -5.23
C SER A 172 9.21 -17.80 -4.10
N LEU A 173 8.06 -17.16 -4.38
CA LEU A 173 7.12 -16.70 -3.37
C LEU A 173 6.58 -17.87 -2.53
N LEU A 174 6.75 -17.78 -1.21
CA LEU A 174 6.32 -18.77 -0.20
C LEU A 174 6.99 -20.16 -0.27
N ARG A 175 8.02 -20.31 -1.10
CA ARG A 175 8.81 -21.55 -1.22
C ARG A 175 9.48 -21.96 0.09
N GLU A 176 9.89 -21.00 0.90
CA GLU A 176 10.46 -21.21 2.24
C GLU A 176 9.47 -21.94 3.17
N TYR A 177 8.18 -21.58 3.10
CA TYR A 177 7.10 -22.19 3.88
C TYR A 177 6.65 -23.56 3.35
N GLY A 178 6.97 -23.89 2.10
CA GLY A 178 6.51 -25.14 1.46
C GLY A 178 5.04 -25.10 1.06
N VAL A 179 4.54 -23.91 0.69
CA VAL A 179 3.22 -23.74 0.07
C VAL A 179 3.25 -24.36 -1.33
N GLU A 180 2.18 -25.07 -1.69
CA GLU A 180 2.00 -25.64 -3.03
C GLU A 180 1.76 -24.52 -4.06
N THR A 181 2.46 -24.54 -5.19
CA THR A 181 2.19 -23.64 -6.31
C THR A 181 1.42 -24.36 -7.43
N ARG A 182 0.41 -23.70 -8.01
CA ARG A 182 -0.34 -24.20 -9.19
C ARG A 182 -0.30 -23.15 -10.30
N ALA A 183 0.23 -23.52 -11.45
CA ALA A 183 0.22 -22.69 -12.64
C ALA A 183 -1.20 -22.55 -13.18
N VAL A 184 -1.50 -21.37 -13.73
CA VAL A 184 -2.70 -21.06 -14.52
C VAL A 184 -2.22 -20.71 -15.92
N ALA A 185 -2.76 -21.40 -16.94
CA ALA A 185 -2.26 -21.32 -18.30
C ALA A 185 -2.62 -19.97 -18.97
N PRO A 186 -1.68 -19.27 -19.63
CA PRO A 186 -1.95 -18.02 -20.35
C PRO A 186 -3.11 -18.11 -21.37
N ALA A 187 -3.29 -19.26 -22.03
CA ALA A 187 -4.40 -19.51 -22.94
C ALA A 187 -5.77 -19.43 -22.25
N ALA A 188 -5.93 -20.04 -21.08
CA ALA A 188 -7.18 -20.02 -20.32
C ALA A 188 -7.48 -18.63 -19.71
N LEU A 189 -6.42 -17.87 -19.38
CA LEU A 189 -6.57 -16.47 -18.99
C LEU A 189 -7.05 -15.62 -20.18
N ARG A 190 -6.56 -15.90 -21.40
CA ARG A 190 -7.05 -15.25 -22.61
C ARG A 190 -8.52 -15.62 -22.91
N GLU A 191 -8.90 -16.89 -22.86
CA GLU A 191 -10.30 -17.32 -23.00
C GLU A 191 -11.22 -16.62 -21.99
N THR A 192 -10.78 -16.50 -20.74
CA THR A 192 -11.52 -15.79 -19.68
C THR A 192 -11.61 -14.30 -19.97
N LEU A 193 -10.54 -13.68 -20.48
CA LEU A 193 -10.51 -12.26 -20.86
C LEU A 193 -11.43 -11.97 -22.06
N GLU A 194 -11.44 -12.84 -23.07
CA GLU A 194 -12.36 -12.78 -24.22
C GLU A 194 -13.83 -12.98 -23.81
N ALA A 195 -14.10 -13.80 -22.80
CA ALA A 195 -15.45 -14.01 -22.26
C ALA A 195 -15.94 -12.89 -21.33
N LEU A 196 -15.04 -12.18 -20.63
CA LEU A 196 -15.40 -11.18 -19.60
C LEU A 196 -15.18 -9.73 -20.02
N SER A 197 -14.33 -9.42 -21.00
CA SER A 197 -14.14 -8.04 -21.45
C SER A 197 -15.39 -7.56 -22.20
N THR A 198 -15.83 -6.35 -21.85
CA THR A 198 -16.92 -5.65 -22.53
C THR A 198 -16.40 -4.62 -23.54
N VAL A 199 -15.09 -4.59 -23.79
CA VAL A 199 -14.42 -3.57 -24.63
C VAL A 199 -14.40 -4.05 -26.08
N THR A 200 -15.04 -3.30 -26.97
CA THR A 200 -15.08 -3.60 -28.41
C THR A 200 -13.91 -2.94 -29.15
N LYS A 201 -13.63 -3.38 -30.39
CA LYS A 201 -12.62 -2.73 -31.26
C LYS A 201 -12.90 -1.24 -31.50
N ALA A 202 -14.15 -0.79 -31.39
CA ALA A 202 -14.54 0.61 -31.55
C ALA A 202 -14.19 1.46 -30.31
N ASP A 203 -14.35 0.92 -29.10
CA ASP A 203 -14.08 1.65 -27.85
C ASP A 203 -12.58 1.98 -27.66
N LEU A 204 -11.70 1.24 -28.35
CA LEU A 204 -10.26 1.33 -28.22
C LEU A 204 -9.61 2.49 -28.98
N ASN A 205 -10.29 3.09 -29.97
CA ASN A 205 -9.79 4.19 -30.81
C ASN A 205 -8.38 3.98 -31.42
N ALA A 206 -7.98 2.73 -31.66
CA ALA A 206 -6.60 2.33 -32.00
C ALA A 206 -6.40 1.99 -33.49
N GLU A 207 -7.02 2.74 -34.39
CA GLU A 207 -6.81 2.55 -35.84
C GLU A 207 -5.33 2.68 -36.21
N GLY A 208 -4.85 1.75 -37.05
CA GLY A 208 -3.43 1.65 -37.42
C GLY A 208 -2.54 0.89 -36.44
N LEU A 209 -3.07 0.33 -35.34
CA LEU A 209 -2.30 -0.48 -34.39
C LEU A 209 -1.88 -1.85 -34.96
N ASP A 210 -2.65 -2.39 -35.90
CA ASP A 210 -2.30 -3.62 -36.63
C ASP A 210 -0.99 -3.40 -37.44
N GLY A 211 0.06 -4.16 -37.14
CA GLY A 211 1.38 -4.05 -37.77
C GLY A 211 2.28 -2.90 -37.29
N ALA A 212 1.84 -2.06 -36.34
CA ALA A 212 2.67 -1.00 -35.74
C ALA A 212 3.33 -1.47 -34.43
N PRO A 213 4.45 -0.87 -33.98
CA PRO A 213 5.07 -1.18 -32.70
C PRO A 213 4.39 -0.42 -31.54
N VAL A 214 4.37 -1.03 -30.35
CA VAL A 214 3.87 -0.39 -29.12
C VAL A 214 4.97 -0.31 -28.07
N PHE A 215 5.18 0.86 -27.48
CA PHE A 215 5.97 1.00 -26.26
C PHE A 215 5.06 1.11 -25.03
N LEU A 216 5.22 0.23 -24.04
CA LEU A 216 4.49 0.31 -22.77
C LEU A 216 5.28 1.19 -21.79
N GLY A 217 4.73 2.37 -21.49
CA GLY A 217 5.25 3.26 -20.45
C GLY A 217 5.06 2.68 -19.05
N GLN A 218 5.96 3.06 -18.14
CA GLN A 218 5.86 2.77 -16.71
C GLN A 218 5.82 4.08 -15.91
N TYR A 219 6.02 4.01 -14.59
CA TYR A 219 5.97 5.13 -13.66
C TYR A 219 7.31 5.28 -12.93
N LEU A 220 8.42 5.37 -13.68
CA LEU A 220 9.79 5.22 -13.19
C LEU A 220 10.21 6.38 -12.27
N SER A 221 9.80 7.61 -12.58
CA SER A 221 9.95 8.78 -11.70
C SER A 221 9.05 8.67 -10.47
N GLY A 222 7.83 8.12 -10.62
CA GLY A 222 6.94 7.77 -9.51
C GLY A 222 7.52 6.71 -8.56
N LEU A 223 8.35 5.80 -9.09
CA LEU A 223 9.15 4.84 -8.32
C LEU A 223 10.45 5.45 -7.75
N ASN A 224 10.71 6.75 -7.99
CA ASN A 224 11.94 7.47 -7.62
C ASN A 224 13.22 6.84 -8.22
N LEU A 225 13.12 6.22 -9.40
CA LEU A 225 14.25 5.62 -10.11
C LEU A 225 14.94 6.60 -11.05
N CYS A 226 14.27 7.69 -11.41
CA CYS A 226 14.79 8.74 -12.28
C CYS A 226 14.03 10.05 -12.04
N THR A 227 14.48 11.16 -12.62
CA THR A 227 13.66 12.39 -12.65
C THR A 227 12.56 12.29 -13.73
N PRO A 228 11.50 13.13 -13.68
CA PRO A 228 10.52 13.21 -14.77
C PRO A 228 11.15 13.54 -16.13
N GLU A 229 12.19 14.36 -16.14
CA GLU A 229 12.93 14.75 -17.35
C GLU A 229 13.77 13.58 -17.88
N GLU A 230 14.48 12.84 -17.02
CA GLU A 230 15.14 11.57 -17.39
C GLU A 230 14.14 10.56 -17.97
N GLU A 231 12.92 10.49 -17.43
CA GLU A 231 11.87 9.56 -17.90
C GLU A 231 11.30 9.96 -19.28
N VAL A 232 11.09 11.26 -19.55
CA VAL A 232 10.73 11.74 -20.90
C VAL A 232 11.86 11.46 -21.89
N ASP A 233 13.11 11.72 -21.52
CA ASP A 233 14.27 11.49 -22.39
C ASP A 233 14.48 9.99 -22.69
N LEU A 234 14.19 9.11 -21.74
CA LEU A 234 14.19 7.65 -21.92
C LEU A 234 13.12 7.22 -22.93
N TYR A 235 11.84 7.54 -22.70
CA TYR A 235 10.76 7.14 -23.60
C TYR A 235 10.90 7.79 -24.99
N ALA A 236 11.43 9.01 -25.07
CA ALA A 236 11.72 9.63 -26.36
C ALA A 236 12.77 8.84 -27.17
N GLN A 237 13.83 8.32 -26.53
CA GLN A 237 14.79 7.44 -27.19
C GLN A 237 14.19 6.09 -27.56
N ALA A 238 13.39 5.49 -26.67
CA ALA A 238 12.72 4.21 -26.90
C ALA A 238 11.77 4.25 -28.10
N LEU A 239 10.94 5.29 -28.20
CA LEU A 239 9.98 5.49 -29.29
C LEU A 239 10.70 5.76 -30.63
N ASN A 240 11.83 6.48 -30.60
CA ASN A 240 12.70 6.61 -31.79
C ASN A 240 13.24 5.26 -32.25
N ILE A 241 13.68 4.40 -31.33
CA ILE A 241 14.15 3.04 -31.68
C ILE A 241 13.01 2.21 -32.27
N CYS A 242 11.79 2.32 -31.73
CA CYS A 242 10.61 1.67 -32.29
C CYS A 242 10.31 2.17 -33.72
N SER A 243 10.36 3.48 -33.96
CA SER A 243 10.21 4.08 -35.30
C SER A 243 11.28 3.59 -36.27
N LEU A 244 12.56 3.58 -35.86
CA LEU A 244 13.68 3.13 -36.69
C LEU A 244 13.56 1.67 -37.11
N LEU A 245 13.00 0.81 -36.24
CA LEU A 245 12.74 -0.60 -36.54
C LEU A 245 11.46 -0.83 -37.35
N ASN A 246 10.51 0.11 -37.36
CA ASN A 246 9.30 0.01 -38.17
C ASN A 246 9.45 0.53 -39.61
N LYS A 247 10.63 1.05 -39.98
CA LYS A 247 10.91 1.59 -41.31
C LYS A 247 10.72 0.53 -42.39
N GLY A 248 9.74 0.77 -43.28
CA GLY A 248 9.28 -0.16 -44.30
C GLY A 248 7.86 -0.68 -44.06
N ASN A 249 7.41 -0.72 -42.80
CA ASN A 249 6.04 -1.08 -42.43
C ASN A 249 5.14 0.17 -42.30
N GLY A 250 5.69 1.28 -41.79
CA GLY A 250 5.00 2.58 -41.73
C GLY A 250 5.61 3.53 -40.70
N ASP A 251 5.11 4.77 -40.69
CA ASP A 251 5.63 5.83 -39.80
C ASP A 251 4.89 5.94 -38.46
N THR A 252 3.87 5.11 -38.20
CA THR A 252 3.11 5.15 -36.93
C THR A 252 3.79 4.32 -35.83
N VAL A 253 3.88 4.89 -34.62
CA VAL A 253 4.37 4.22 -33.39
C VAL A 253 3.38 4.49 -32.27
N PHE A 254 3.02 3.48 -31.49
CA PHE A 254 2.10 3.63 -30.36
C PHE A 254 2.84 3.69 -29.01
N PHE A 255 2.31 4.48 -28.09
CA PHE A 255 2.71 4.48 -26.68
C PHE A 255 1.49 4.22 -25.78
N LYS A 256 1.59 3.20 -24.93
CA LYS A 256 0.60 2.87 -23.90
C LYS A 256 1.09 3.39 -22.54
N PRO A 257 0.63 4.55 -22.05
CA PRO A 257 0.94 5.01 -20.70
C PRO A 257 0.39 4.04 -19.64
N HIS A 258 1.13 3.92 -18.53
CA HIS A 258 0.66 3.21 -17.34
C HIS A 258 -0.57 3.93 -16.73
N PRO A 259 -1.52 3.26 -16.05
CA PRO A 259 -2.67 3.94 -15.43
C PRO A 259 -2.30 5.01 -14.38
N THR A 260 -1.11 4.95 -13.79
CA THR A 260 -0.58 5.97 -12.86
C THR A 260 0.38 6.99 -13.50
N PHE A 261 0.50 7.01 -14.83
CA PHE A 261 1.36 7.93 -15.57
C PHE A 261 0.80 9.36 -15.45
N SER A 262 1.62 10.33 -15.01
CA SER A 262 1.10 11.67 -14.74
C SER A 262 0.77 12.41 -16.04
N THR A 263 -0.32 13.20 -16.02
CA THR A 263 -0.77 13.99 -17.16
C THR A 263 0.28 15.00 -17.64
N GLY A 264 1.04 15.59 -16.71
CA GLY A 264 2.17 16.47 -17.01
C GLY A 264 3.32 15.75 -17.70
N LEU A 265 3.68 14.54 -17.26
CA LEU A 265 4.72 13.71 -17.89
C LEU A 265 4.29 13.29 -19.31
N LEU A 266 3.00 12.94 -19.50
CA LEU A 266 2.46 12.59 -20.82
C LEU A 266 2.42 13.79 -21.77
N HIS A 267 2.10 14.98 -21.25
CA HIS A 267 2.19 16.22 -22.03
C HIS A 267 3.63 16.53 -22.45
N ALA A 268 4.58 16.47 -21.51
CA ALA A 268 6.00 16.68 -21.79
C ALA A 268 6.52 15.71 -22.86
N LEU A 269 6.15 14.43 -22.79
CA LEU A 269 6.46 13.44 -23.81
C LEU A 269 5.83 13.80 -25.17
N LYS A 270 4.50 14.04 -25.24
CA LYS A 270 3.79 14.47 -26.46
C LYS A 270 4.37 15.73 -27.11
N THR A 271 4.92 16.65 -26.32
CA THR A 271 5.51 17.90 -26.83
C THR A 271 6.97 17.78 -27.26
N SER A 272 7.67 16.69 -26.92
CA SER A 272 9.11 16.55 -27.11
C SER A 272 9.54 16.82 -28.57
N PRO A 273 10.58 17.65 -28.81
CA PRO A 273 11.09 17.89 -30.16
C PRO A 273 11.79 16.67 -30.76
N ARG A 274 12.08 15.63 -29.96
CA ARG A 274 12.65 14.35 -30.44
C ARG A 274 11.60 13.40 -31.03
N LEU A 275 10.32 13.77 -31.01
CA LEU A 275 9.20 12.91 -31.42
C LEU A 275 8.40 13.59 -32.54
N ARG A 276 9.12 13.99 -33.59
CA ARG A 276 8.61 14.76 -34.74
C ARG A 276 8.82 14.08 -36.09
N ASP A 277 9.66 13.06 -36.13
CA ASP A 277 10.06 12.36 -37.36
C ASP A 277 9.15 11.15 -37.68
N PHE A 278 8.08 10.94 -36.90
CA PHE A 278 7.13 9.82 -37.01
C PHE A 278 5.78 10.14 -36.32
N ASP A 279 4.73 9.37 -36.65
CA ASP A 279 3.36 9.53 -36.13
C ASP A 279 3.21 8.82 -34.78
N LEU A 280 3.42 9.57 -33.69
CA LEU A 280 3.27 9.06 -32.32
C LEU A 280 1.80 9.09 -31.85
N ARG A 281 1.18 7.92 -31.81
CA ARG A 281 -0.18 7.72 -31.26
C ARG A 281 -0.12 7.28 -29.80
N ILE A 282 -1.01 7.81 -28.97
CA ILE A 282 -1.09 7.46 -27.55
C ILE A 282 -2.38 6.66 -27.32
N LEU A 283 -2.27 5.47 -26.76
CA LEU A 283 -3.41 4.62 -26.41
C LEU A 283 -3.99 5.05 -25.05
N ASP A 284 -5.31 4.94 -24.88
CA ASP A 284 -5.98 5.30 -23.63
C ASP A 284 -5.54 4.43 -22.45
N THR A 285 -5.51 5.02 -21.24
CA THR A 285 -5.09 4.31 -20.00
C THR A 285 -6.12 3.30 -19.51
N GLY A 286 -7.41 3.51 -19.79
CA GLY A 286 -8.53 2.75 -19.22
C GLY A 286 -8.57 1.26 -19.59
N PRO A 287 -8.53 0.88 -20.89
CA PRO A 287 -8.47 -0.52 -21.29
C PRO A 287 -7.08 -1.11 -21.00
N LEU A 288 -7.04 -2.41 -20.68
CA LEU A 288 -5.78 -3.14 -20.47
C LEU A 288 -5.09 -3.39 -21.82
N MET A 289 -3.77 -3.60 -21.84
CA MET A 289 -3.06 -3.82 -23.12
C MET A 289 -3.55 -5.11 -23.81
N GLU A 290 -3.86 -6.10 -23.00
CA GLU A 290 -4.43 -7.40 -23.36
C GLU A 290 -5.81 -7.25 -24.05
N GLU A 291 -6.57 -6.19 -23.73
CA GLU A 291 -7.84 -5.90 -24.42
C GLU A 291 -7.61 -5.28 -25.80
N PHE A 292 -6.55 -4.50 -25.99
CA PHE A 292 -6.12 -4.11 -27.34
C PHE A 292 -5.65 -5.34 -28.14
N LEU A 293 -4.95 -6.29 -27.51
CA LEU A 293 -4.41 -7.48 -28.17
C LEU A 293 -5.44 -8.56 -28.55
N MET A 294 -6.66 -8.52 -28.00
CA MET A 294 -7.79 -9.28 -28.56
C MET A 294 -8.18 -8.80 -29.97
N HIS A 295 -8.12 -7.48 -30.18
CA HIS A 295 -8.71 -6.81 -31.35
C HIS A 295 -7.68 -6.36 -32.38
N TYR A 296 -6.39 -6.30 -32.02
CA TYR A 296 -5.30 -5.80 -32.85
C TYR A 296 -4.03 -6.64 -32.68
N ARG A 297 -3.23 -6.75 -33.74
CA ARG A 297 -1.91 -7.43 -33.73
C ARG A 297 -0.79 -6.44 -34.07
N PRO A 298 -0.21 -5.73 -33.09
CA PRO A 298 0.99 -4.92 -33.31
C PRO A 298 2.17 -5.80 -33.73
N ALA A 299 3.14 -5.22 -34.44
CA ALA A 299 4.33 -5.94 -34.90
C ALA A 299 5.16 -6.47 -33.72
N PHE A 300 5.42 -5.60 -32.73
CA PHE A 300 6.04 -5.98 -31.47
C PHE A 300 5.65 -5.02 -30.35
N ILE A 301 5.92 -5.42 -29.11
CA ILE A 301 5.79 -4.60 -27.91
C ILE A 301 7.13 -4.44 -27.20
N ALA A 302 7.46 -3.23 -26.76
CA ALA A 302 8.67 -2.92 -26.02
C ALA A 302 8.37 -2.23 -24.69
N SER A 303 9.16 -2.50 -23.64
CA SER A 303 9.04 -1.81 -22.35
C SER A 303 10.31 -1.94 -21.51
N VAL A 304 10.42 -1.14 -20.45
CA VAL A 304 11.58 -1.19 -19.53
C VAL A 304 11.49 -2.41 -18.61
N PHE A 305 10.34 -2.64 -17.96
CA PHE A 305 10.05 -3.89 -17.21
C PHE A 305 8.55 -4.18 -16.98
N SER A 306 7.66 -3.73 -17.86
CA SER A 306 6.22 -4.00 -17.70
C SER A 306 5.88 -5.49 -17.83
N THR A 307 5.04 -6.00 -16.93
CA THR A 307 4.39 -7.34 -17.06
C THR A 307 3.65 -7.50 -18.38
N GLY A 308 3.20 -6.39 -18.99
CA GLY A 308 2.54 -6.36 -20.31
C GLY A 308 3.39 -6.89 -21.47
N LEU A 309 4.70 -7.05 -21.30
CA LEU A 309 5.56 -7.78 -22.25
C LEU A 309 5.29 -9.30 -22.22
N ALA A 310 5.11 -9.83 -21.02
CA ALA A 310 4.94 -11.27 -20.81
C ALA A 310 3.51 -11.72 -21.15
N THR A 311 2.49 -10.92 -20.83
CA THR A 311 1.12 -11.17 -21.30
C THR A 311 1.03 -11.11 -22.83
N ALA A 312 1.67 -10.13 -23.47
CA ALA A 312 1.71 -10.02 -24.93
C ALA A 312 2.36 -11.24 -25.60
N ARG A 313 3.49 -11.73 -25.07
CA ARG A 313 4.18 -12.91 -25.59
C ARG A 313 3.36 -14.18 -25.33
N GLU A 314 3.06 -14.49 -24.08
CA GLU A 314 2.51 -15.81 -23.69
C GLU A 314 0.99 -15.97 -23.94
N MET A 315 0.19 -14.89 -23.90
CA MET A 315 -1.26 -14.98 -24.15
C MET A 315 -1.63 -14.76 -25.62
N PHE A 316 -0.90 -13.89 -26.33
CA PHE A 316 -1.29 -13.42 -27.67
C PHE A 316 -0.29 -13.76 -28.79
N GLY A 317 0.90 -14.27 -28.47
CA GLY A 317 1.93 -14.59 -29.45
C GLY A 317 2.44 -13.35 -30.20
N ILE A 318 2.70 -12.27 -29.47
CA ILE A 318 3.27 -11.01 -29.99
C ILE A 318 4.74 -10.92 -29.57
N GLU A 319 5.63 -10.48 -30.46
CA GLU A 319 7.05 -10.30 -30.13
C GLU A 319 7.23 -9.23 -29.05
N ALA A 320 8.05 -9.53 -28.05
CA ALA A 320 8.18 -8.72 -26.83
C ALA A 320 9.65 -8.45 -26.50
N TYR A 321 10.00 -7.17 -26.31
CA TYR A 321 11.38 -6.72 -26.08
C TYR A 321 11.54 -5.89 -24.80
N SER A 322 12.64 -6.12 -24.12
CA SER A 322 13.18 -5.24 -23.07
C SER A 322 13.85 -4.00 -23.67
N TYR A 323 13.82 -2.88 -22.95
CA TYR A 323 14.59 -1.67 -23.27
C TYR A 323 15.24 -1.07 -22.02
N ASP A 324 16.58 -0.96 -22.04
CA ASP A 324 17.40 -0.31 -20.99
C ASP A 324 17.02 -0.67 -19.54
N THR A 325 16.71 -1.94 -19.27
CA THR A 325 16.20 -2.39 -17.96
C THR A 325 17.25 -2.31 -16.83
N LEU A 326 18.53 -2.50 -17.19
CA LEU A 326 19.63 -2.71 -16.22
C LEU A 326 19.91 -1.50 -15.31
N PRO A 327 19.99 -0.24 -15.80
CA PRO A 327 20.17 0.91 -14.92
C PRO A 327 19.06 1.05 -13.87
N PHE A 328 17.80 0.82 -14.23
CA PHE A 328 16.67 0.90 -13.29
C PHE A 328 16.74 -0.22 -12.25
N LEU A 329 17.08 -1.44 -12.66
CA LEU A 329 17.31 -2.59 -11.79
C LEU A 329 18.44 -2.36 -10.76
N GLN A 330 19.49 -1.64 -11.16
CA GLN A 330 20.56 -1.20 -10.26
C GLN A 330 20.13 -0.07 -9.32
N ARG A 331 19.32 0.88 -9.81
CA ARG A 331 18.81 2.03 -9.02
C ARG A 331 17.77 1.64 -7.95
N LEU A 332 17.05 0.52 -8.11
CA LEU A 332 16.00 0.05 -7.17
C LEU A 332 16.47 -0.03 -5.70
N LYS A 333 15.80 0.72 -4.82
CA LYS A 333 16.03 0.72 -3.37
C LYS A 333 14.74 0.43 -2.58
N PRO A 334 14.80 -0.24 -1.42
CA PRO A 334 15.97 -0.94 -0.88
C PRO A 334 16.35 -2.15 -1.77
N TYR A 335 17.37 -2.95 -1.44
CA TYR A 335 17.72 -4.10 -2.29
C TYR A 335 16.54 -5.10 -2.38
N GLU A 336 15.79 -5.19 -1.29
CA GLU A 336 14.58 -5.97 -1.07
C GLU A 336 13.33 -5.40 -1.80
N ASN A 337 13.48 -4.34 -2.61
CA ASN A 337 12.39 -3.77 -3.41
C ASN A 337 11.83 -4.83 -4.37
N SER A 338 10.52 -5.09 -4.26
CA SER A 338 9.84 -6.19 -4.93
C SER A 338 9.87 -6.12 -6.46
N ASN A 339 10.10 -4.94 -7.05
CA ASN A 339 10.20 -4.79 -8.51
C ASN A 339 11.54 -5.32 -9.06
N ARG A 340 12.50 -5.68 -8.19
CA ARG A 340 13.84 -6.19 -8.58
C ARG A 340 13.76 -7.51 -9.34
N VAL A 341 12.84 -8.41 -9.01
CA VAL A 341 12.67 -9.67 -9.74
C VAL A 341 11.94 -9.51 -11.08
N PRO A 342 10.81 -8.78 -11.20
CA PRO A 342 10.25 -8.40 -12.50
C PRO A 342 11.25 -7.71 -13.43
N ALA A 343 12.05 -6.75 -12.93
CA ALA A 343 13.05 -6.09 -13.75
C ALA A 343 14.21 -7.02 -14.12
N ALA A 344 14.61 -7.97 -13.27
CA ALA A 344 15.57 -9.01 -13.66
C ALA A 344 14.97 -10.03 -14.65
N LEU A 345 13.68 -10.36 -14.56
CA LEU A 345 12.98 -11.22 -15.51
C LEU A 345 12.87 -10.59 -16.89
N ILE A 346 12.44 -9.32 -16.98
CA ILE A 346 12.41 -8.60 -18.25
C ILE A 346 13.82 -8.38 -18.80
N HIS A 347 14.84 -8.22 -17.94
CA HIS A 347 16.22 -8.25 -18.39
C HIS A 347 16.58 -9.64 -18.95
N TYR A 348 16.80 -10.65 -18.10
CA TYR A 348 17.35 -11.92 -18.54
C TYR A 348 16.44 -12.74 -19.47
N GLY A 349 15.12 -12.69 -19.29
CA GLY A 349 14.14 -13.56 -19.96
C GLY A 349 13.44 -12.98 -21.19
N PHE A 350 13.88 -11.81 -21.68
CA PHE A 350 13.41 -11.19 -22.93
C PHE A 350 14.60 -10.61 -23.71
N PRO A 351 14.57 -10.62 -25.06
CA PRO A 351 15.57 -9.94 -25.87
C PRO A 351 15.56 -8.42 -25.64
N GLU A 352 16.70 -7.74 -25.85
CA GLU A 352 16.83 -6.28 -25.67
C GLU A 352 16.87 -5.55 -27.01
N ILE A 353 15.99 -4.57 -27.19
CA ILE A 353 15.66 -3.99 -28.51
C ILE A 353 16.81 -3.18 -29.15
N ALA A 354 17.70 -2.59 -28.35
CA ALA A 354 18.73 -1.67 -28.82
C ALA A 354 20.09 -2.36 -29.01
N SER A 355 20.47 -3.19 -28.04
CA SER A 355 21.72 -3.96 -27.97
C SER A 355 21.64 -5.32 -28.66
N ARG A 356 20.43 -5.82 -28.94
CA ARG A 356 20.16 -7.17 -29.48
C ARG A 356 20.67 -8.31 -28.61
N ARG A 357 20.88 -8.06 -27.32
CA ARG A 357 21.15 -9.10 -26.31
C ARG A 357 19.98 -10.09 -26.31
N ALA A 358 20.29 -11.38 -26.42
CA ALA A 358 19.30 -12.46 -26.36
C ALA A 358 18.75 -12.66 -24.93
N GLU A 359 17.63 -13.37 -24.85
CA GLU A 359 17.15 -13.97 -23.59
C GLU A 359 17.98 -15.20 -23.19
N LEU A 360 17.99 -15.51 -21.89
CA LEU A 360 18.71 -16.66 -21.33
C LEU A 360 17.86 -17.94 -21.38
N PRO A 361 18.46 -19.13 -21.55
CA PRO A 361 17.78 -20.41 -21.40
C PRO A 361 17.10 -20.56 -20.02
N LEU A 362 15.98 -21.28 -19.97
CA LEU A 362 15.13 -21.39 -18.78
C LEU A 362 15.88 -21.83 -17.51
N GLU A 363 16.82 -22.77 -17.60
CA GLU A 363 17.59 -23.26 -16.45
C GLU A 363 18.56 -22.19 -15.90
N THR A 364 19.20 -21.43 -16.80
CA THR A 364 20.02 -20.27 -16.45
C THR A 364 19.17 -19.15 -15.86
N LEU A 365 17.99 -18.89 -16.43
CA LEU A 365 17.04 -17.90 -15.91
C LEU A 365 16.55 -18.26 -14.49
N GLN A 366 16.16 -19.52 -14.26
CA GLN A 366 15.80 -20.03 -12.93
C GLN A 366 16.94 -19.81 -11.93
N THR A 367 18.17 -20.16 -12.32
CA THR A 367 19.39 -19.99 -11.52
C THR A 367 19.62 -18.52 -11.13
N LYS A 368 19.56 -17.59 -12.10
CA LYS A 368 19.72 -16.14 -11.85
C LYS A 368 18.63 -15.60 -10.92
N ILE A 369 17.37 -16.00 -11.11
CA ILE A 369 16.23 -15.51 -10.32
C ILE A 369 16.22 -16.11 -8.90
N ASP A 370 16.64 -17.36 -8.71
CA ASP A 370 16.79 -17.98 -7.40
C ASP A 370 17.92 -17.34 -6.59
N LEU A 371 19.07 -17.12 -7.22
CA LEU A 371 20.20 -16.42 -6.63
C LEU A 371 19.84 -14.98 -6.24
N LEU A 372 19.16 -14.25 -7.13
CA LEU A 372 18.65 -12.90 -6.87
C LEU A 372 17.64 -12.87 -5.72
N SER A 373 16.70 -13.81 -5.69
CA SER A 373 15.69 -13.94 -4.64
C SER A 373 16.31 -14.23 -3.28
N ALA A 374 17.31 -15.11 -3.22
CA ALA A 374 18.10 -15.34 -2.02
C ALA A 374 18.99 -14.14 -1.65
N GLY A 375 19.51 -13.39 -2.62
CA GLY A 375 20.18 -12.11 -2.38
C GLY A 375 19.25 -11.08 -1.74
N MET A 376 17.98 -11.04 -2.14
CA MET A 376 16.96 -10.19 -1.53
C MET A 376 16.60 -10.66 -0.11
N GLN A 377 16.28 -11.94 0.08
CA GLN A 377 15.78 -12.48 1.34
C GLN A 377 16.68 -13.61 1.91
N PRO A 378 17.95 -13.33 2.24
CA PRO A 378 18.92 -14.37 2.60
C PRO A 378 18.49 -15.13 3.87
N LYS A 379 17.86 -14.45 4.83
CA LYS A 379 17.32 -15.07 6.05
C LYS A 379 16.14 -16.03 5.82
N LEU A 380 15.45 -15.93 4.69
CA LEU A 380 14.29 -16.78 4.36
C LEU A 380 14.65 -17.92 3.39
N LEU A 381 15.65 -17.71 2.52
CA LEU A 381 16.00 -18.64 1.44
C LEU A 381 17.39 -19.30 1.56
N ALA A 382 18.30 -18.77 2.38
CA ALA A 382 19.62 -19.34 2.66
C ALA A 382 19.75 -19.64 4.16
N ARG A 383 18.79 -20.40 4.72
CA ARG A 383 18.52 -20.44 6.17
C ARG A 383 19.56 -21.25 6.92
N THR A 384 19.98 -22.35 6.32
CA THR A 384 21.06 -23.23 6.81
C THR A 384 22.35 -22.99 6.04
N GLN A 385 23.50 -23.38 6.62
CA GLN A 385 24.78 -23.30 5.90
C GLN A 385 24.81 -24.20 4.64
N ALA A 386 24.04 -25.30 4.59
CA ALA A 386 23.92 -26.13 3.40
C ALA A 386 23.15 -25.41 2.28
N GLU A 387 22.01 -24.77 2.59
CA GLU A 387 21.26 -23.94 1.64
C GLU A 387 22.12 -22.77 1.12
N LYS A 388 22.84 -22.09 2.02
CA LYS A 388 23.77 -21.01 1.68
C LYS A 388 24.89 -21.48 0.75
N THR A 389 25.53 -22.62 1.03
CA THR A 389 26.59 -23.18 0.18
C THR A 389 26.05 -23.60 -1.18
N ALA A 390 24.87 -24.23 -1.25
CA ALA A 390 24.26 -24.64 -2.52
C ALA A 390 23.95 -23.43 -3.42
N LEU A 391 23.42 -22.34 -2.86
CA LEU A 391 23.14 -21.10 -3.59
C LEU A 391 24.43 -20.42 -4.11
N LEU A 392 25.52 -20.45 -3.34
CA LEU A 392 26.81 -19.91 -3.78
C LEU A 392 27.57 -20.83 -4.75
N ALA A 393 27.22 -22.12 -4.80
CA ALA A 393 27.77 -23.11 -5.73
C ALA A 393 27.00 -23.18 -7.07
N LEU A 394 25.96 -22.37 -7.26
CA LEU A 394 25.33 -22.17 -8.57
C LEU A 394 26.36 -21.62 -9.57
N PRO A 395 26.25 -21.93 -10.88
CA PRO A 395 27.11 -21.36 -11.92
C PRO A 395 27.18 -19.83 -11.84
N GLU A 396 28.36 -19.27 -12.05
CA GLU A 396 28.63 -17.83 -11.98
C GLU A 396 29.03 -17.32 -13.36
N GLU A 397 28.31 -16.31 -13.87
CA GLU A 397 28.76 -15.57 -15.05
C GLU A 397 29.67 -14.42 -14.61
N PRO A 398 30.94 -14.37 -15.07
CA PRO A 398 31.82 -13.24 -14.81
C PRO A 398 31.18 -11.92 -15.24
N GLU A 399 31.49 -10.86 -14.49
CA GLU A 399 31.06 -9.47 -14.73
C GLU A 399 29.55 -9.15 -14.54
N ASP A 400 28.67 -10.13 -14.26
CA ASP A 400 27.26 -9.84 -13.98
C ASP A 400 27.09 -9.06 -12.64
N PRO A 401 26.62 -7.80 -12.66
CA PRO A 401 26.57 -6.96 -11.46
C PRO A 401 25.35 -7.27 -10.56
N ILE A 402 24.31 -7.90 -11.10
CA ILE A 402 23.09 -8.27 -10.36
C ILE A 402 23.40 -9.52 -9.53
N GLU A 403 23.99 -10.52 -10.18
CA GLU A 403 24.51 -11.74 -9.57
C GLU A 403 25.60 -11.43 -8.53
N SER A 404 26.61 -10.63 -8.88
CA SER A 404 27.67 -10.21 -7.96
C SER A 404 27.09 -9.59 -6.67
N ALA A 405 26.08 -8.72 -6.80
CA ALA A 405 25.42 -8.09 -5.66
C ALA A 405 24.57 -9.07 -4.83
N ALA A 406 23.97 -10.09 -5.46
CA ALA A 406 23.23 -11.15 -4.78
C ALA A 406 24.17 -12.08 -4.00
N ARG A 407 25.22 -12.61 -4.65
CA ARG A 407 26.30 -13.42 -4.03
C ARG A 407 26.91 -12.69 -2.84
N ALA A 408 27.28 -11.42 -3.01
CA ALA A 408 27.87 -10.60 -1.95
C ALA A 408 26.92 -10.34 -0.76
N ARG A 409 25.60 -10.50 -0.91
CA ARG A 409 24.62 -10.41 0.18
C ARG A 409 24.35 -11.75 0.85
N ILE A 410 24.30 -12.85 0.10
CA ILE A 410 24.19 -14.22 0.63
C ILE A 410 25.45 -14.56 1.45
N ALA A 411 26.64 -14.26 0.93
CA ALA A 411 27.92 -14.52 1.60
C ALA A 411 28.00 -13.86 2.99
N LYS A 412 27.47 -12.64 3.13
CA LYS A 412 27.43 -11.84 4.37
C LYS A 412 26.40 -12.31 5.41
N LEU A 413 25.65 -13.38 5.16
CA LEU A 413 24.76 -13.96 6.17
C LEU A 413 25.58 -14.80 7.15
N ASP A 414 25.79 -14.31 8.36
CA ASP A 414 26.50 -15.06 9.41
C ASP A 414 25.75 -16.36 9.77
N ALA A 415 26.49 -17.46 9.89
CA ALA A 415 25.96 -18.84 9.90
C ALA A 415 25.31 -19.30 11.23
N LEU A 416 24.72 -18.38 11.99
CA LEU A 416 23.70 -18.74 12.98
C LEU A 416 22.48 -19.27 12.23
N ASP A 417 21.84 -20.32 12.74
CA ASP A 417 20.76 -21.01 12.01
C ASP A 417 19.50 -20.12 11.97
N HIS A 418 19.34 -19.32 10.91
CA HIS A 418 18.26 -18.31 10.79
C HIS A 418 16.90 -18.93 10.47
N ALA A 419 16.84 -20.25 10.26
CA ALA A 419 15.62 -21.01 10.21
C ALA A 419 14.86 -20.89 11.54
N SER A 420 13.94 -19.92 11.64
CA SER A 420 13.13 -19.79 12.85
C SER A 420 12.41 -21.12 13.10
N PHE A 421 12.43 -21.61 14.35
CA PHE A 421 11.83 -22.91 14.72
C PHE A 421 10.38 -23.06 14.22
N ARG A 422 9.68 -21.93 14.04
CA ARG A 422 8.34 -21.80 13.47
C ARG A 422 8.30 -22.14 11.98
N GLN A 423 9.27 -21.76 11.15
CA GLN A 423 9.33 -22.13 9.73
C GLN A 423 9.53 -23.64 9.54
N CYS A 424 10.47 -24.24 10.28
CA CYS A 424 10.66 -25.70 10.28
C CYS A 424 9.40 -26.43 10.77
N ALA A 425 8.73 -25.90 11.80
CA ALA A 425 7.47 -26.44 12.29
C ALA A 425 6.30 -26.31 11.28
N ILE A 426 6.27 -25.30 10.39
CA ILE A 426 5.25 -25.19 9.33
C ILE A 426 5.41 -26.33 8.32
N ARG A 427 6.64 -26.60 7.85
CA ARG A 427 6.90 -27.73 6.93
C ARG A 427 6.60 -29.09 7.57
N GLY A 428 6.77 -29.23 8.88
CA GLY A 428 6.52 -30.48 9.61
C GLY A 428 5.10 -30.67 10.19
N ARG A 429 4.31 -29.60 10.39
CA ARG A 429 2.96 -29.65 10.98
C ARG A 429 2.01 -28.66 10.32
N ARG A 430 1.28 -29.14 9.31
CA ARG A 430 0.05 -28.49 8.82
C ARG A 430 -1.03 -28.59 9.90
N VAL A 431 -1.53 -27.46 10.38
CA VAL A 431 -2.69 -27.41 11.27
C VAL A 431 -3.95 -27.29 10.41
N GLU A 432 -4.84 -28.27 10.51
CA GLU A 432 -6.22 -28.15 10.01
C GLU A 432 -6.93 -27.08 10.84
N ALA A 433 -7.56 -26.09 10.20
CA ALA A 433 -8.11 -24.95 10.95
C ALA A 433 -9.26 -25.36 11.89
N SER A 434 -9.95 -26.46 11.57
CA SER A 434 -10.94 -27.14 12.43
C SER A 434 -10.37 -27.63 13.78
N ARG A 435 -9.05 -27.67 13.96
CA ARG A 435 -8.39 -28.05 15.22
C ARG A 435 -7.85 -26.88 16.02
N LEU A 436 -7.98 -25.64 15.54
CA LEU A 436 -7.56 -24.43 16.29
C LEU A 436 -8.57 -24.04 17.37
N TYR A 437 -9.83 -24.43 17.19
CA TYR A 437 -10.87 -24.36 18.21
C TYR A 437 -11.68 -25.67 18.13
N PRO A 438 -11.72 -26.52 19.18
CA PRO A 438 -12.77 -27.53 19.29
C PRO A 438 -14.13 -26.82 19.40
N GLU A 439 -15.23 -27.52 19.07
CA GLU A 439 -16.57 -26.98 19.30
C GLU A 439 -16.74 -26.58 20.77
N VAL A 440 -16.89 -25.27 21.00
CA VAL A 440 -17.32 -24.77 22.31
C VAL A 440 -18.81 -25.03 22.41
N GLN A 441 -19.16 -26.27 22.79
CA GLN A 441 -20.50 -26.57 23.29
C GLN A 441 -20.75 -25.63 24.47
N ILE A 442 -21.58 -24.60 24.23
CA ILE A 442 -21.96 -23.63 25.26
C ILE A 442 -22.73 -24.42 26.33
N PRO A 443 -22.18 -24.58 27.55
CA PRO A 443 -22.89 -25.30 28.59
C PRO A 443 -24.14 -24.50 28.97
N ALA A 444 -25.26 -25.19 29.23
CA ALA A 444 -26.42 -24.55 29.84
C ALA A 444 -25.97 -23.82 31.12
N PRO A 445 -26.49 -22.61 31.42
CA PRO A 445 -25.90 -21.72 32.40
C PRO A 445 -26.00 -22.27 33.84
N VAL A 446 -24.92 -22.92 34.30
CA VAL A 446 -24.82 -23.42 35.68
C VAL A 446 -24.37 -22.29 36.60
N THR A 447 -25.29 -21.81 37.44
CA THR A 447 -24.96 -20.86 38.52
C THR A 447 -24.18 -21.58 39.62
N VAL A 448 -22.86 -21.36 39.70
CA VAL A 448 -22.03 -21.79 40.83
C VAL A 448 -21.28 -20.60 41.41
N SER A 449 -21.43 -20.39 42.71
CA SER A 449 -20.67 -19.38 43.48
C SER A 449 -19.42 -20.01 44.08
N ALA A 450 -18.24 -19.57 43.67
CA ALA A 450 -16.94 -19.98 44.21
C ALA A 450 -15.97 -18.77 44.27
N PRO A 451 -15.01 -18.75 45.21
CA PRO A 451 -14.26 -17.54 45.56
C PRO A 451 -13.14 -17.18 44.57
N ALA A 452 -12.84 -15.89 44.47
CA ALA A 452 -11.78 -15.36 43.61
C ALA A 452 -10.36 -15.61 44.17
N PRO A 453 -9.35 -15.89 43.32
CA PRO A 453 -7.95 -15.92 43.72
C PRO A 453 -7.42 -14.51 44.03
N ALA A 454 -6.50 -14.42 44.98
CA ALA A 454 -5.92 -13.15 45.44
C ALA A 454 -4.93 -12.54 44.43
N ALA A 455 -5.46 -11.86 43.40
CA ALA A 455 -4.67 -10.98 42.55
C ALA A 455 -4.13 -9.79 43.38
N ARG A 456 -2.92 -9.31 43.06
CA ARG A 456 -2.43 -8.03 43.59
C ARG A 456 -3.39 -6.92 43.13
N PRO A 457 -3.83 -6.00 44.02
CA PRO A 457 -4.82 -4.99 43.66
C PRO A 457 -4.25 -4.07 42.59
N ALA A 458 -4.94 -4.01 41.44
CA ALA A 458 -4.68 -2.98 40.45
C ALA A 458 -5.01 -1.60 41.06
N GLU A 459 -4.11 -0.64 40.89
CA GLU A 459 -4.34 0.76 41.29
C GLU A 459 -5.66 1.25 40.67
N ARG A 460 -6.64 1.63 41.51
CA ARG A 460 -7.96 2.02 41.01
C ARG A 460 -7.79 3.23 40.09
N PRO A 461 -8.49 3.32 38.94
CA PRO A 461 -8.30 4.41 37.98
C PRO A 461 -8.40 5.82 38.59
N LEU A 462 -9.22 5.98 39.62
CA LEU A 462 -9.34 7.23 40.37
C LEU A 462 -8.11 7.55 41.22
N ASP A 463 -7.64 6.59 42.02
CA ASP A 463 -6.47 6.77 42.88
C ASP A 463 -5.21 7.03 42.02
N LYS A 464 -5.09 6.33 40.87
CA LYS A 464 -4.06 6.59 39.85
C LYS A 464 -4.14 8.02 39.28
N ALA A 465 -5.34 8.49 38.95
CA ALA A 465 -5.52 9.81 38.34
C ALA A 465 -5.30 10.95 39.34
N GLU A 466 -5.70 10.78 40.61
CA GLU A 466 -5.39 11.72 41.69
C GLU A 466 -3.87 11.77 41.98
N ARG A 467 -3.18 10.62 41.99
CA ARG A 467 -1.71 10.56 42.12
C ARG A 467 -1.00 11.25 40.95
N LEU A 468 -1.35 10.93 39.70
CA LEU A 468 -0.73 11.55 38.52
C LEU A 468 -0.95 13.07 38.47
N LEU A 469 -2.12 13.55 38.90
CA LEU A 469 -2.37 14.99 39.02
C LEU A 469 -1.45 15.66 40.05
N ALA A 470 -1.18 15.01 41.19
CA ALA A 470 -0.24 15.49 42.20
C ALA A 470 1.23 15.41 41.73
N GLU A 471 1.56 14.45 40.88
CA GLU A 471 2.88 14.31 40.21
C GLU A 471 3.07 15.32 39.05
N GLY A 472 2.05 16.10 38.70
CA GLY A 472 2.08 17.09 37.62
C GLY A 472 1.70 16.56 36.23
N GLU A 473 1.43 15.25 36.10
CA GLU A 473 1.03 14.57 34.86
C GLU A 473 -0.46 14.79 34.54
N ALA A 474 -0.86 16.07 34.48
CA ALA A 474 -2.24 16.51 34.29
C ALA A 474 -2.91 15.91 33.05
N THR A 475 -2.17 15.67 31.96
CA THR A 475 -2.71 15.08 30.71
C THR A 475 -3.21 13.65 30.93
N GLU A 476 -2.42 12.81 31.60
CA GLU A 476 -2.80 11.41 31.85
C GLU A 476 -3.89 11.32 32.93
N ALA A 477 -3.82 12.17 33.96
CA ALA A 477 -4.88 12.32 34.97
C ALA A 477 -6.23 12.74 34.35
N PHE A 478 -6.21 13.65 33.37
CA PHE A 478 -7.38 14.05 32.59
C PHE A 478 -7.94 12.86 31.80
N PHE A 479 -7.12 12.18 30.99
CA PHE A 479 -7.60 11.09 30.13
C PHE A 479 -8.15 9.89 30.93
N ILE A 480 -7.52 9.52 32.04
CA ILE A 480 -8.03 8.46 32.92
C ILE A 480 -9.40 8.84 33.48
N SER A 481 -9.57 10.06 33.97
CA SER A 481 -10.85 10.53 34.53
C SER A 481 -11.95 10.71 33.47
N PHE A 482 -11.59 11.25 32.29
CA PHE A 482 -12.47 11.37 31.12
C PHE A 482 -12.99 10.00 30.68
N LYS A 483 -12.10 9.00 30.60
CA LYS A 483 -12.46 7.62 30.24
C LYS A 483 -13.31 6.94 31.32
N ALA A 484 -13.07 7.24 32.60
CA ALA A 484 -13.85 6.70 33.71
C ALA A 484 -15.29 7.26 33.76
N LEU A 485 -15.47 8.56 33.52
CA LEU A 485 -16.79 9.21 33.54
C LEU A 485 -17.76 8.67 32.47
N ARG A 486 -17.25 8.05 31.39
CA ARG A 486 -18.10 7.30 30.43
C ARG A 486 -18.73 6.03 31.02
N LYS A 487 -18.24 5.54 32.16
CA LYS A 487 -18.78 4.38 32.90
C LYS A 487 -19.45 4.79 34.22
N THR A 488 -18.96 5.84 34.88
CA THR A 488 -19.49 6.35 36.16
C THR A 488 -19.78 7.86 36.05
N PRO A 489 -20.77 8.28 35.24
CA PRO A 489 -20.99 9.69 34.91
C PRO A 489 -21.33 10.58 36.12
N GLY A 490 -21.87 10.03 37.22
CA GLY A 490 -22.05 10.73 38.49
C GLY A 490 -20.80 10.87 39.37
N SER A 491 -19.60 10.49 38.92
CA SER A 491 -18.39 10.45 39.76
C SER A 491 -17.80 11.85 40.03
N THR A 492 -18.19 12.46 41.15
CA THR A 492 -17.72 13.79 41.57
C THR A 492 -16.20 13.86 41.80
N ARG A 493 -15.54 12.77 42.24
CA ARG A 493 -14.07 12.73 42.38
C ARG A 493 -13.36 12.77 41.02
N HIS A 494 -13.80 11.99 40.03
CA HIS A 494 -13.23 12.10 38.67
C HIS A 494 -13.46 13.48 38.05
N MET A 495 -14.61 14.12 38.29
CA MET A 495 -14.84 15.49 37.83
C MET A 495 -13.95 16.54 38.52
N LYS A 496 -13.58 16.35 39.78
CA LYS A 496 -12.57 17.21 40.44
C LYS A 496 -11.20 17.08 39.78
N VAL A 497 -10.76 15.85 39.48
CA VAL A 497 -9.49 15.62 38.75
C VAL A 497 -9.53 16.21 37.35
N LEU A 498 -10.62 15.98 36.61
CA LEU A 498 -10.80 16.48 35.24
C LEU A 498 -10.85 18.02 35.22
N ARG A 499 -11.51 18.67 36.19
CA ARG A 499 -11.48 20.12 36.38
C ARG A 499 -10.05 20.62 36.59
N ALA A 500 -9.37 20.12 37.63
CA ALA A 500 -8.05 20.63 38.01
C ALA A 500 -7.03 20.44 36.87
N ALA A 501 -7.04 19.28 36.20
CA ALA A 501 -6.22 19.05 35.02
C ALA A 501 -6.59 20.00 33.86
N SER A 502 -7.87 20.30 33.63
CA SER A 502 -8.29 21.27 32.60
C SER A 502 -7.85 22.71 32.89
N GLU A 503 -7.71 23.07 34.17
CA GLU A 503 -7.24 24.38 34.61
C GLU A 503 -5.71 24.51 34.45
N THR A 504 -4.95 23.42 34.64
CA THR A 504 -3.51 23.33 34.33
C THR A 504 -3.23 23.32 32.81
N LEU A 505 -4.04 22.61 32.03
CA LEU A 505 -3.79 22.37 30.59
C LEU A 505 -4.41 23.42 29.66
N GLY A 506 -5.49 24.07 30.09
CA GLY A 506 -6.20 25.11 29.34
C GLY A 506 -6.79 24.66 28.00
N GLY A 507 -7.09 25.65 27.14
CA GLY A 507 -7.48 25.45 25.74
C GLY A 507 -8.55 24.39 25.50
N LEU A 508 -8.17 23.34 24.75
CA LEU A 508 -9.03 22.21 24.39
C LEU A 508 -9.57 21.46 25.62
N TYR A 509 -8.72 21.22 26.61
CA TYR A 509 -9.09 20.45 27.81
C TYR A 509 -10.12 21.20 28.66
N ARG A 510 -10.07 22.54 28.67
CA ARG A 510 -11.09 23.36 29.33
C ARG A 510 -12.44 23.29 28.62
N ARG A 511 -12.46 23.36 27.28
CA ARG A 511 -13.70 23.12 26.49
C ARG A 511 -14.29 21.74 26.75
N GLN A 512 -13.45 20.69 26.76
CA GLN A 512 -13.89 19.32 27.07
C GLN A 512 -14.42 19.16 28.50
N TYR A 513 -13.86 19.87 29.49
CA TYR A 513 -14.45 19.95 30.83
C TYR A 513 -15.81 20.65 30.82
N ASP A 514 -15.93 21.80 30.15
CA ASP A 514 -17.15 22.59 30.06
C ASP A 514 -18.27 21.84 29.31
N GLU A 515 -17.93 21.01 28.32
CA GLU A 515 -18.84 20.10 27.59
C GLU A 515 -19.34 18.93 28.46
N ILE A 516 -18.49 18.34 29.31
CA ILE A 516 -18.85 17.21 30.17
C ILE A 516 -19.66 17.65 31.41
N ARG A 517 -19.35 18.81 31.97
CA ARG A 517 -19.99 19.34 33.19
C ARG A 517 -21.53 19.23 33.21
N PRO A 518 -22.30 19.72 32.21
CA PRO A 518 -23.76 19.60 32.23
C PRO A 518 -24.25 18.14 32.14
N LEU A 519 -23.49 17.24 31.50
CA LEU A 519 -23.81 15.81 31.46
C LEU A 519 -23.58 15.14 32.82
N HIS A 520 -22.54 15.55 33.55
CA HIS A 520 -22.31 15.12 34.93
C HIS A 520 -23.39 15.64 35.90
N GLU A 521 -23.76 16.91 35.77
CA GLU A 521 -24.81 17.55 36.59
C GLU A 521 -26.17 16.87 36.35
N ALA A 522 -26.52 16.56 35.10
CA ALA A 522 -27.71 15.78 34.76
C ALA A 522 -27.64 14.33 35.31
N ALA A 523 -26.48 13.68 35.24
CA ALA A 523 -26.30 12.32 35.78
C ALA A 523 -26.39 12.28 37.31
N LEU A 524 -25.92 13.32 38.02
CA LEU A 524 -26.13 13.47 39.46
C LEU A 524 -27.61 13.68 39.79
N ALA A 525 -28.29 14.57 39.08
CA ALA A 525 -29.72 14.82 39.27
C ALA A 525 -30.56 13.54 39.06
N ALA A 526 -30.24 12.73 38.05
CA ALA A 526 -30.88 11.45 37.78
C ALA A 526 -30.65 10.37 38.87
N THR A 527 -29.72 10.59 39.81
CA THR A 527 -29.51 9.72 40.99
C THR A 527 -30.19 10.21 42.27
N GLY A 528 -30.91 11.34 42.21
CA GLY A 528 -31.79 11.84 43.29
C GLY A 528 -33.27 11.56 43.02
N ALA A 529 -34.08 11.43 44.07
CA ALA A 529 -35.51 11.14 43.96
C ALA A 529 -36.37 12.39 43.64
N ALA A 530 -37.50 12.20 42.95
CA ALA A 530 -38.49 13.23 42.61
C ALA A 530 -39.49 13.51 43.76
N THR A 531 -40.39 14.51 43.78
CA THR A 531 -40.92 15.46 42.75
C THR A 531 -41.17 16.84 43.47
N PRO A 532 -42.07 17.82 43.13
CA PRO A 532 -43.13 17.97 42.10
C PRO A 532 -42.98 19.24 41.19
N PRO A 533 -43.89 19.51 40.22
CA PRO A 533 -43.76 20.62 39.26
C PRO A 533 -44.63 21.87 39.55
N ALA A 534 -44.35 23.00 38.88
CA ALA A 534 -45.21 24.19 38.90
C ALA A 534 -45.11 25.08 37.62
N ALA A 535 -46.29 25.46 37.10
CA ALA A 535 -46.70 26.69 36.40
C ALA A 535 -45.94 27.32 35.19
N THR A 536 -46.75 27.81 34.25
CA THR A 536 -46.54 28.91 33.26
C THR A 536 -47.67 29.96 33.47
N PRO A 537 -47.75 31.17 32.83
CA PRO A 537 -47.06 31.65 31.62
C PRO A 537 -46.58 33.15 31.56
N ALA A 538 -45.86 33.49 30.46
CA ALA A 538 -45.82 34.80 29.74
C ALA A 538 -45.25 36.07 30.44
N PRO A 539 -44.96 37.20 29.72
CA PRO A 539 -45.00 37.47 28.27
C PRO A 539 -43.61 37.83 27.65
N ALA A 540 -43.55 38.50 26.47
CA ALA A 540 -42.37 38.58 25.60
C ALA A 540 -42.08 39.97 24.97
N ALA A 541 -40.84 40.18 24.48
CA ALA A 541 -40.43 41.12 23.40
C ALA A 541 -38.89 41.02 23.12
N PRO A 542 -38.31 41.60 22.05
CA PRO A 542 -38.59 41.36 20.63
C PRO A 542 -37.31 41.00 19.81
N ALA A 543 -37.45 40.63 18.54
CA ALA A 543 -36.34 40.23 17.65
C ALA A 543 -35.81 41.37 16.74
N PRO A 544 -34.56 41.27 16.24
CA PRO A 544 -34.15 42.03 15.04
C PRO A 544 -33.45 41.21 13.93
N LYS A 545 -34.15 41.14 12.78
CA LYS A 545 -33.65 41.30 11.38
C LYS A 545 -32.71 40.26 10.74
N SER A 546 -32.96 40.05 9.45
CA SER A 546 -32.29 39.11 8.53
C SER A 546 -31.00 39.67 7.90
N PRO A 547 -30.04 38.81 7.48
CA PRO A 547 -28.89 39.22 6.69
C PRO A 547 -29.23 39.44 5.19
N PRO A 548 -28.45 40.24 4.44
CA PRO A 548 -28.67 40.53 3.02
C PRO A 548 -28.14 39.45 2.06
N LYS A 549 -28.58 39.49 0.79
CA LYS A 549 -28.09 38.64 -0.31
C LYS A 549 -26.64 38.97 -0.71
N PRO A 550 -25.86 37.99 -1.21
CA PRO A 550 -24.52 38.21 -1.75
C PRO A 550 -24.53 38.85 -3.16
N ALA A 551 -23.43 39.52 -3.50
CA ALA A 551 -23.10 40.02 -4.84
C ALA A 551 -22.14 39.04 -5.57
N PRO A 552 -21.99 39.09 -6.91
CA PRO A 552 -21.40 38.01 -7.67
C PRO A 552 -19.86 37.90 -7.56
N HIS A 553 -19.36 36.66 -7.60
CA HIS A 553 -17.93 36.36 -7.61
C HIS A 553 -17.26 36.68 -8.95
N ARG A 554 -15.99 37.09 -8.89
CA ARG A 554 -15.01 37.07 -9.99
C ARG A 554 -13.82 36.21 -9.52
N PRO A 555 -13.30 35.28 -10.33
CA PRO A 555 -12.26 34.36 -9.88
C PRO A 555 -10.91 35.06 -9.65
N ALA A 556 -10.17 34.61 -8.64
CA ALA A 556 -8.81 35.05 -8.34
C ALA A 556 -7.80 33.91 -8.58
N ALA A 557 -6.60 34.25 -9.04
CA ALA A 557 -5.56 33.27 -9.36
C ALA A 557 -4.97 32.58 -8.12
N ALA A 558 -4.44 31.37 -8.31
CA ALA A 558 -3.81 30.58 -7.24
C ALA A 558 -2.44 31.15 -6.82
N PRO A 559 -2.11 31.21 -5.52
CA PRO A 559 -0.84 31.74 -5.03
C PRO A 559 0.29 30.70 -5.04
N GLU A 560 1.51 31.16 -5.34
CA GLU A 560 2.72 30.33 -5.43
C GLU A 560 3.14 29.65 -4.11
N PRO A 561 3.92 28.55 -4.15
CA PRO A 561 4.28 27.78 -2.96
C PRO A 561 5.02 28.57 -1.87
N GLN A 562 5.94 29.46 -2.25
CA GLN A 562 6.77 30.19 -1.27
C GLN A 562 5.94 31.12 -0.36
N ALA A 563 4.86 31.70 -0.89
CA ALA A 563 3.95 32.57 -0.14
C ALA A 563 3.17 31.84 0.97
N ARG A 564 3.00 30.51 0.87
CA ARG A 564 2.38 29.69 1.93
C ARG A 564 3.32 29.49 3.12
N GLY A 565 4.61 29.28 2.86
CA GLY A 565 5.61 29.04 3.91
C GLY A 565 5.78 30.21 4.87
N ALA A 566 5.85 31.44 4.35
CA ALA A 566 5.92 32.65 5.18
C ALA A 566 4.69 32.78 6.11
N ARG A 567 3.48 32.67 5.57
CA ARG A 567 2.23 32.78 6.34
C ARG A 567 2.07 31.69 7.41
N ALA A 568 2.56 30.48 7.15
CA ALA A 568 2.56 29.40 8.14
C ALA A 568 3.53 29.69 9.30
N LEU A 569 4.70 30.26 8.99
CA LEU A 569 5.70 30.65 9.98
C LEU A 569 5.24 31.79 10.88
N ASP A 570 4.71 32.87 10.31
CA ASP A 570 4.22 34.02 11.06
C ASP A 570 3.05 33.63 11.99
N LYS A 571 2.16 32.73 11.53
CA LYS A 571 1.10 32.15 12.37
C LYS A 571 1.68 31.32 13.52
N ALA A 572 2.67 30.47 13.27
CA ALA A 572 3.24 29.59 14.28
C ALA A 572 4.04 30.36 15.35
N GLU A 573 4.77 31.42 14.97
CA GLU A 573 5.48 32.28 15.93
C GLU A 573 4.50 33.07 16.81
N ARG A 574 3.39 33.58 16.24
CA ARG A 574 2.34 34.25 17.01
C ARG A 574 1.66 33.29 18.00
N LEU A 575 1.27 32.10 17.55
CA LEU A 575 0.67 31.07 18.42
C LEU A 575 1.60 30.66 19.56
N LEU A 576 2.92 30.59 19.32
CA LEU A 576 3.89 30.27 20.37
C LEU A 576 3.97 31.39 21.42
N ALA A 577 3.91 32.66 20.99
CA ALA A 577 3.86 33.82 21.89
C ALA A 577 2.51 33.93 22.64
N GLU A 578 1.41 33.50 22.01
CA GLU A 578 0.06 33.38 22.59
C GLU A 578 -0.06 32.16 23.54
N GLY A 579 1.03 31.44 23.83
CA GLY A 579 1.06 30.27 24.71
C GLY A 579 0.46 28.99 24.11
N GLN A 580 -0.03 29.03 22.87
CA GLN A 580 -0.66 27.92 22.16
C GLN A 580 0.38 26.96 21.56
N ALA A 581 1.33 26.50 22.40
CA ALA A 581 2.49 25.70 22.00
C ALA A 581 2.14 24.46 21.15
N ALA A 582 1.02 23.78 21.42
CA ALA A 582 0.61 22.60 20.66
C ALA A 582 0.22 22.94 19.20
N GLU A 583 -0.50 24.03 18.95
CA GLU A 583 -0.86 24.44 17.59
C GLU A 583 0.37 25.00 16.83
N ALA A 584 1.22 25.75 17.53
CA ALA A 584 2.50 26.20 17.00
C ALA A 584 3.45 25.04 16.62
N PHE A 585 3.45 23.97 17.41
CA PHE A 585 4.19 22.74 17.13
C PHE A 585 3.69 22.08 15.84
N GLU A 586 2.40 21.74 15.73
CA GLU A 586 1.89 20.97 14.59
C GLU A 586 2.09 21.72 13.26
N ILE A 587 1.83 23.03 13.23
CA ILE A 587 2.06 23.87 12.03
C ILE A 587 3.53 23.87 11.62
N SER A 588 4.45 24.01 12.59
CA SER A 588 5.89 24.02 12.28
C SER A 588 6.45 22.63 11.99
N TYR A 589 5.83 21.57 12.51
CA TYR A 589 6.17 20.18 12.21
C TYR A 589 5.83 19.84 10.76
N GLN A 590 4.60 20.13 10.34
CA GLN A 590 4.14 19.93 8.96
C GLN A 590 4.92 20.80 7.95
N ALA A 591 5.34 22.00 8.36
CA ALA A 591 6.22 22.85 7.56
C ALA A 591 7.65 22.31 7.43
N LEU A 592 8.16 21.53 8.39
CA LEU A 592 9.44 20.83 8.29
C LEU A 592 9.35 19.52 7.50
N GLU A 593 8.25 18.78 7.62
CA GLU A 593 8.01 17.57 6.80
C GLU A 593 7.96 17.89 5.30
N SER A 594 7.52 19.11 4.94
CA SER A 594 7.50 19.63 3.56
C SER A 594 8.72 20.48 3.18
N THR A 595 9.30 21.24 4.11
CA THR A 595 10.48 22.09 3.89
C THR A 595 11.51 21.92 5.01
N PRO A 596 12.28 20.80 5.03
CA PRO A 596 13.15 20.43 6.15
C PRO A 596 14.38 21.33 6.37
N THR A 597 14.49 22.49 5.71
CA THR A 597 15.63 23.42 5.87
C THR A 597 15.30 24.71 6.63
N SER A 598 14.08 24.88 7.17
CA SER A 598 13.68 26.08 7.91
C SER A 598 14.05 26.02 9.41
N SER A 599 15.17 26.64 9.79
CA SER A 599 15.61 26.66 11.19
C SER A 599 14.71 27.51 12.11
N ARG A 600 13.87 28.41 11.59
CA ARG A 600 12.84 29.10 12.40
C ARG A 600 11.75 28.12 12.83
N HIS A 601 11.21 27.29 11.91
CA HIS A 601 10.27 26.22 12.27
C HIS A 601 10.89 25.18 13.22
N MET A 602 12.16 24.79 13.02
CA MET A 602 12.84 23.88 13.94
C MET A 602 12.88 24.47 15.37
N LYS A 603 13.23 25.75 15.52
CA LYS A 603 13.24 26.43 16.84
C LYS A 603 11.86 26.48 17.51
N ILE A 604 10.78 26.63 16.73
CA ILE A 604 9.40 26.58 17.25
C ILE A 604 9.07 25.16 17.74
N VAL A 605 9.37 24.13 16.93
CA VAL A 605 9.18 22.71 17.27
C VAL A 605 9.94 22.34 18.55
N GLU A 606 11.19 22.78 18.71
CA GLU A 606 12.00 22.53 19.91
C GLU A 606 11.47 23.26 21.15
N THR A 607 11.08 24.53 20.99
CA THR A 607 10.55 25.35 22.10
C THR A 607 9.22 24.79 22.60
N ALA A 608 8.31 24.42 21.68
CA ALA A 608 7.05 23.79 22.02
C ALA A 608 7.23 22.36 22.57
N ALA A 609 8.13 21.55 22.02
CA ALA A 609 8.46 20.22 22.57
C ALA A 609 8.98 20.30 24.02
N LYS A 610 9.80 21.30 24.32
CA LYS A 610 10.31 21.53 25.68
C LYS A 610 9.20 21.87 26.67
N ALA A 611 8.18 22.64 26.25
CA ALA A 611 7.03 23.01 27.06
C ALA A 611 5.98 21.87 27.21
N LEU A 612 5.76 21.07 26.15
CA LEU A 612 4.68 20.07 26.09
C LEU A 612 5.08 18.67 26.56
N GLY A 613 6.38 18.33 26.51
CA GLY A 613 6.88 17.02 26.95
C GLY A 613 6.42 15.82 26.10
N GLY A 614 6.56 14.62 26.68
CA GLY A 614 6.14 13.33 26.13
C GLY A 614 6.31 13.17 24.61
N ARG A 615 5.22 12.79 23.94
CA ARG A 615 5.09 12.62 22.48
C ARG A 615 5.62 13.78 21.62
N TYR A 616 5.70 15.01 22.15
CA TYR A 616 6.22 16.16 21.40
C TYR A 616 7.76 16.21 21.43
N ARG A 617 8.40 15.74 22.51
CA ARG A 617 9.85 15.49 22.52
C ARG A 617 10.22 14.38 21.55
N GLU A 618 9.57 13.22 21.63
CA GLU A 618 9.80 12.08 20.70
C GLU A 618 9.67 12.48 19.22
N ARG A 619 8.63 13.26 18.88
CA ARG A 619 8.44 13.77 17.50
C ARG A 619 9.52 14.78 17.09
N CYS A 620 9.93 15.67 18.00
CA CYS A 620 11.01 16.63 17.78
C CYS A 620 12.35 15.92 17.54
N ASP A 621 12.67 14.92 18.36
CA ASP A 621 13.91 14.15 18.27
C ASP A 621 13.94 13.26 17.02
N ARG A 622 12.77 12.86 16.49
CA ARG A 622 12.63 12.19 15.19
C ARG A 622 12.89 13.11 14.00
N ILE A 623 12.51 14.39 14.06
CA ILE A 623 12.64 15.33 12.92
C ILE A 623 13.96 16.12 12.92
N ARG A 624 14.62 16.31 14.08
CA ARG A 624 15.91 17.01 14.17
C ARG A 624 17.00 16.42 13.25
N PRO A 625 17.23 15.09 13.17
CA PRO A 625 18.24 14.53 12.28
C PRO A 625 17.95 14.78 10.79
N GLN A 626 16.67 14.81 10.41
CA GLN A 626 16.23 15.11 9.04
C GLN A 626 16.49 16.59 8.70
N HIS A 627 16.20 17.51 9.64
CA HIS A 627 16.54 18.92 9.52
C HIS A 627 18.05 19.14 9.37
N GLU A 628 18.85 18.53 10.24
CA GLU A 628 20.31 18.64 10.20
C GLU A 628 20.91 18.10 8.90
N ALA A 629 20.44 16.95 8.41
CA ALA A 629 20.89 16.37 7.15
C ALA A 629 20.61 17.33 5.97
N ALA A 630 19.36 17.80 5.85
CA ALA A 630 18.95 18.70 4.77
C ALA A 630 19.68 20.07 4.82
N VAL A 631 19.96 20.60 6.02
CA VAL A 631 20.75 21.84 6.18
C VAL A 631 22.23 21.62 5.84
N ARG A 632 22.82 20.47 6.18
CA ARG A 632 24.20 20.11 5.79
C ARG A 632 24.31 19.95 4.27
N GLU A 633 23.37 19.26 3.64
CA GLU A 633 23.31 19.09 2.18
C GLU A 633 23.16 20.42 1.44
N LYS A 634 22.22 21.27 1.88
CA LYS A 634 22.03 22.62 1.32
C LYS A 634 23.31 23.47 1.44
N LYS A 635 24.00 23.45 2.58
CA LYS A 635 25.31 24.12 2.75
C LYS A 635 26.43 23.48 1.93
N GLY A 636 26.36 22.16 1.68
CA GLY A 636 27.27 21.44 0.80
C GLY A 636 27.12 21.83 -0.67
N SER A 637 25.89 21.99 -1.15
CA SER A 637 25.61 22.49 -2.50
C SER A 637 26.11 23.93 -2.70
N ALA A 638 25.84 24.83 -1.74
CA ALA A 638 26.28 26.23 -1.79
C ALA A 638 27.82 26.39 -1.79
N ARG A 639 28.57 25.42 -1.26
CA ARG A 639 30.04 25.37 -1.30
C ARG A 639 30.62 24.68 -2.55
N ARG A 640 29.79 24.19 -3.47
CA ARG A 640 30.20 23.49 -4.71
C ARG A 640 30.06 24.31 -5.99
N ASN A 641 29.59 25.56 -5.91
CA ASN A 641 29.64 26.50 -7.03
C ASN A 641 30.97 27.29 -7.02
N PRO A 642 31.92 27.03 -7.92
CA PRO A 642 32.95 28.01 -8.25
C PRO A 642 32.34 29.17 -9.06
N PRO A 643 33.00 30.34 -9.12
CA PRO A 643 32.66 31.37 -10.10
C PRO A 643 32.93 30.88 -11.54
N ASN A 644 32.29 31.51 -12.52
CA ASN A 644 32.30 31.17 -13.95
C ASN A 644 33.71 30.84 -14.50
N GLY A 645 33.90 29.65 -15.05
CA GLY A 645 35.15 29.27 -15.72
C GLY A 645 35.16 27.88 -16.37
N SER A 646 35.43 27.84 -17.68
CA SER A 646 36.03 26.74 -18.45
C SER A 646 35.74 25.26 -18.08
N GLY A 647 34.73 24.70 -18.75
CA GLY A 647 34.78 23.39 -19.43
C GLY A 647 35.43 22.17 -18.76
N ARG A 648 34.60 21.18 -18.39
CA ARG A 648 34.96 19.74 -18.39
C ARG A 648 33.87 18.93 -19.10
N PRO A 649 34.20 17.92 -19.94
CA PRO A 649 33.19 17.14 -20.66
C PRO A 649 32.39 16.20 -19.74
N SER A 650 31.13 15.93 -20.09
CA SER A 650 30.32 14.92 -19.41
C SER A 650 30.77 13.49 -19.73
N PHE A 651 30.63 12.60 -18.74
CA PHE A 651 30.92 11.16 -18.78
C PHE A 651 30.43 10.43 -20.05
N TRP A 652 29.24 10.80 -20.54
CA TRP A 652 28.56 10.21 -21.69
C TRP A 652 29.32 10.21 -23.03
N LYS A 653 30.38 11.01 -23.19
CA LYS A 653 31.18 11.02 -24.44
C LYS A 653 32.22 9.88 -24.52
N LYS A 654 32.34 9.02 -23.51
CA LYS A 654 33.30 7.90 -23.44
C LYS A 654 32.74 6.52 -23.79
N LEU A 655 31.48 6.43 -24.23
CA LEU A 655 30.81 5.18 -24.64
C LEU A 655 30.34 5.24 -26.12
N ARG A 656 31.12 5.91 -26.98
CA ARG A 656 30.93 5.94 -28.45
C ARG A 656 32.28 5.90 -29.19
N SER A 657 33.17 5.04 -28.68
CA SER A 657 34.46 4.64 -29.26
C SER A 657 34.71 3.20 -28.84
#